data_AF-A0A1U8F4Y3-F1
#
_entry.id   AF-A0A1U8F4Y3-F1
#
_cell.length_a   1.000
_cell.length_b   1.000
_cell.length_c   1.000
_cell.angle_alpha   90.00
_cell.angle_beta   90.00
_cell.angle_gamma   90.00
#
_symmetry.space_group_name_H-M   'P 1'
#
loop_
_entity.id
_entity.type
_entity.pdbx_description
1 polymer ?
#
loop_
_entity_poly.entity_id
_entity_poly.type
_entity_poly.pdbx_seq_one_letter_code
_entity_poly.pdbx_strand_id
1 'polypeptide(L)'
;MDCSDNNSPAPYSQSLPYITSNNPLQFTIHLPNLNPNSSSTSDSNPNTNLNSDSNSLSDQLLSLAIPTKRRRGRPRSTTSSLDRFNKTLVENSNRVRNLTARTNATSSDASDEIIVINKEATTEALIALTAGFPADSLTDEEIEAKVVSVVGGIEQVNYILIRNHILTKWRVNVSTWITKEMFVDVIPKHCCALLDSAHNYLVSRGYINFGVAPAIKDRIPAEPSKPSVIIIGAGLAGLAAARHLMMFGFKVTILEGRKRPGGRVYTKKMEGGNKVAAADLGGSVLTGTLGNPLGLLARQLSYTLHKVRDKCPLYRVDGKPVDQDLDHKVETAYNLLLEKASTLRQLMGAVSQDVSLGAALETFRQDYENAVNEEEMGLFNWHLANLEYANAGLISKLSLAFWDQDDPFDMGGDHCFLPGGNAKLVQALAENIPILYEKIVHTIRYGSDGVQVVAGGQVFEGDMALCTVPLGVLKGGSIKFIPELPQRKLDGIKRLGFGLLNKVAMLFPYVFWGTDLDTFGHLTDNSGSRGEFFLFYSYATVAGGPLLLALVAGEAAHKFETMPPTDAVTKVLQILKGIYEPQGIEVPEPIQTVCTRWGNDPFSLGSYSNVAVGASGDDYDILAESVGDGRLFFAGEATNRRYPATMHGAFLSGLREAANIAHHAEVRAMGLKVEKKPSKSAHYYATVLDDLFREPDVEFGSFSIIFASKSSDPESPAILRVNFNVPQSRNHGGTRPDRHLSNKLLFQQLQSQFNNQHDLHVYTLLSKQQALDLREVRGGDPMRLNFLSEELGVKLVGRKGLGPNIDSIIASIKAERGTRKHGSRSLTPKSGVMKSKATNIKGKTVRKAKVVSGGNRITSFPAVSSRIKAVGSSTTMIPLTNVDLEPKPVGAIGSVASPSLNIGVSDNVGSNSVGSGSVHLLLNASIGDKFDGNIDSYTVPILDVGGKTGSNSDGPVYPRSTYDDSTDTCAPPSSGNSAIQHTSGDGELETMMLDGESRM
;
A
#
# COMPACT_ATOMS: atom_id res chain seq x y z
N MET A 1 -0.87 19.54 67.87
CA MET A 1 -0.86 19.02 69.25
C MET A 1 -2.30 18.84 69.69
N ASP A 2 -2.51 17.83 70.53
CA ASP A 2 -3.70 17.39 71.28
C ASP A 2 -4.92 18.35 71.35
N CYS A 3 -6.12 17.83 71.06
CA CYS A 3 -7.16 17.55 72.07
C CYS A 3 -8.53 17.10 71.48
N SER A 4 -9.09 16.03 72.08
CA SER A 4 -10.52 15.74 72.37
C SER A 4 -11.68 16.08 71.39
N ASP A 5 -12.36 15.00 70.97
CA ASP A 5 -13.80 14.73 71.15
C ASP A 5 -14.96 15.61 70.59
N ASN A 6 -15.75 14.94 69.73
CA ASN A 6 -17.21 14.79 69.75
C ASN A 6 -18.21 15.86 69.22
N ASN A 7 -19.22 15.30 68.53
CA ASN A 7 -20.60 15.74 68.28
C ASN A 7 -20.95 16.81 67.22
N SER A 8 -21.98 16.45 66.45
CA SER A 8 -22.81 17.26 65.53
C SER A 8 -23.97 17.95 66.30
N PRO A 9 -24.92 18.72 65.70
CA PRO A 9 -25.22 18.94 64.27
C PRO A 9 -25.55 20.41 63.86
N ALA A 10 -26.06 20.58 62.63
CA ALA A 10 -26.71 21.79 62.08
C ALA A 10 -28.10 22.07 62.75
N PRO A 11 -28.95 23.11 62.43
CA PRO A 11 -29.17 23.77 61.11
C PRO A 11 -29.66 25.27 61.06
N TYR A 12 -29.94 25.79 59.83
CA TYR A 12 -30.81 26.96 59.48
C TYR A 12 -30.40 28.38 59.98
N SER A 13 -30.85 29.56 59.47
CA SER A 13 -31.67 29.99 58.30
C SER A 13 -31.60 31.53 58.07
N GLN A 14 -31.76 32.04 56.82
CA GLN A 14 -32.38 33.36 56.43
C GLN A 14 -31.76 34.70 56.97
N SER A 15 -31.90 35.91 56.37
CA SER A 15 -32.29 36.41 55.03
C SER A 15 -31.92 37.92 54.83
N LEU A 16 -32.04 38.42 53.59
CA LEU A 16 -32.09 39.81 53.02
C LEU A 16 -32.71 40.95 53.90
N PRO A 17 -32.62 42.29 53.59
CA PRO A 17 -32.54 42.93 52.24
C PRO A 17 -31.82 44.32 52.05
N TYR A 18 -31.85 44.86 50.80
CA TYR A 18 -31.86 46.30 50.39
C TYR A 18 -30.60 47.19 50.65
N ILE A 19 -30.30 48.37 50.06
CA ILE A 19 -30.88 49.35 49.06
C ILE A 19 -29.69 50.29 48.61
N THR A 20 -29.55 51.12 47.55
CA THR A 20 -30.14 51.62 46.25
C THR A 20 -28.92 52.19 45.42
N SER A 21 -28.99 52.92 44.28
CA SER A 21 -29.66 52.86 42.95
C SER A 21 -29.04 53.95 42.03
N ASN A 22 -29.18 53.88 40.69
CA ASN A 22 -29.60 55.00 39.79
C ASN A 22 -29.46 54.72 38.28
N ASN A 23 -30.30 55.39 37.48
CA ASN A 23 -30.45 55.38 36.01
C ASN A 23 -31.14 56.74 35.61
N PRO A 24 -31.40 57.15 34.34
CA PRO A 24 -32.26 56.41 33.38
C PRO A 24 -31.89 56.58 31.87
N LEU A 25 -32.60 56.00 30.89
CA LEU A 25 -33.85 56.58 30.32
C LEU A 25 -34.91 55.55 29.84
N GLN A 26 -35.22 55.48 28.53
CA GLN A 26 -36.57 55.21 27.99
C GLN A 26 -36.54 54.69 26.52
N PHE A 27 -37.64 54.28 25.85
CA PHE A 27 -39.08 54.40 26.14
C PHE A 27 -39.84 53.05 26.31
N THR A 28 -41.02 52.84 25.71
CA THR A 28 -42.03 51.83 26.13
C THR A 28 -43.06 51.56 24.99
N ILE A 29 -44.11 50.73 25.24
CA ILE A 29 -45.41 50.57 24.51
C ILE A 29 -45.46 49.42 23.46
N HIS A 30 -46.39 48.42 23.49
CA HIS A 30 -47.35 47.98 24.54
C HIS A 30 -47.83 46.49 24.37
N LEU A 31 -48.78 46.06 25.24
CA LEU A 31 -49.38 44.71 25.45
C LEU A 31 -50.80 44.57 24.75
N PRO A 32 -51.70 43.56 24.97
CA PRO A 32 -51.78 42.47 25.98
C PRO A 32 -52.29 41.04 25.59
N ASN A 33 -52.12 40.10 26.54
CA ASN A 33 -52.89 38.90 26.97
C ASN A 33 -54.10 38.32 26.17
N LEU A 34 -54.24 36.97 26.14
CA LEU A 34 -55.21 36.20 26.99
C LEU A 34 -55.12 34.65 26.85
N ASN A 35 -55.85 33.94 27.72
CA ASN A 35 -55.99 32.47 27.91
C ASN A 35 -57.52 32.13 27.83
N PRO A 36 -58.06 30.88 27.95
CA PRO A 36 -57.53 29.51 27.92
C PRO A 36 -58.43 28.53 27.07
N ASN A 37 -58.50 27.23 27.43
CA ASN A 37 -59.52 26.19 27.09
C ASN A 37 -59.52 25.56 25.67
N SER A 38 -59.98 24.32 25.44
CA SER A 38 -60.20 23.12 26.30
C SER A 38 -60.53 21.87 25.42
N SER A 39 -60.58 20.65 26.01
CA SER A 39 -61.50 19.50 25.69
C SER A 39 -61.77 19.05 24.22
N SER A 40 -61.87 17.76 23.84
CA SER A 40 -61.80 16.46 24.53
C SER A 40 -62.01 15.30 23.49
N THR A 41 -61.87 14.03 23.91
CA THR A 41 -62.67 12.79 23.53
C THR A 41 -63.31 12.64 22.13
N SER A 42 -63.38 11.48 21.47
CA SER A 42 -63.28 10.06 21.90
C SER A 42 -63.34 9.09 20.70
N ASP A 43 -62.94 7.82 20.91
CA ASP A 43 -63.45 6.53 20.35
C ASP A 43 -64.09 6.49 18.94
N SER A 44 -63.78 5.54 18.04
CA SER A 44 -64.02 4.10 18.25
C SER A 44 -63.60 3.21 17.04
N ASN A 45 -63.45 1.91 17.28
CA ASN A 45 -63.30 0.79 16.28
C ASN A 45 -64.70 0.27 15.83
N PRO A 46 -64.90 -0.74 14.92
CA PRO A 46 -63.94 -1.71 14.32
C PRO A 46 -64.13 -2.08 12.80
N ASN A 47 -63.27 -3.01 12.28
CA ASN A 47 -63.46 -4.00 11.19
C ASN A 47 -64.08 -3.58 9.81
N THR A 48 -63.62 -4.01 8.62
CA THR A 48 -63.37 -5.40 8.15
C THR A 48 -62.54 -5.50 6.84
N ASN A 49 -61.72 -6.56 6.73
CA ASN A 49 -61.41 -7.41 5.55
C ASN A 49 -60.99 -6.90 4.14
N LEU A 50 -60.08 -7.70 3.56
CA LEU A 50 -59.82 -8.06 2.15
C LEU A 50 -58.79 -7.27 1.28
N ASN A 51 -57.77 -8.04 0.90
CA ASN A 51 -56.98 -8.05 -0.35
C ASN A 51 -56.15 -6.84 -0.80
N SER A 52 -54.89 -7.15 -1.09
CA SER A 52 -54.00 -6.57 -2.12
C SER A 52 -54.17 -5.09 -2.49
N ASP A 53 -53.14 -4.31 -2.17
CA ASP A 53 -52.24 -3.91 -3.25
C ASP A 53 -50.82 -3.61 -2.76
N SER A 54 -49.85 -3.70 -3.68
CA SER A 54 -48.44 -3.36 -3.43
C SER A 54 -48.06 -2.07 -4.15
N ASN A 55 -47.67 -1.01 -3.43
CA ASN A 55 -46.57 -0.12 -3.81
C ASN A 55 -46.29 1.01 -2.79
N SER A 56 -45.15 1.69 -3.02
CA SER A 56 -44.70 2.96 -2.44
C SER A 56 -44.57 3.06 -0.91
N LEU A 57 -43.35 2.85 -0.41
CA LEU A 57 -42.76 3.63 0.69
C LEU A 57 -41.22 3.49 0.66
N SER A 58 -40.60 4.14 -0.33
CA SER A 58 -39.16 4.07 -0.58
C SER A 58 -38.57 5.42 -1.04
N ASP A 59 -38.97 6.50 -0.35
CA ASP A 59 -38.47 7.86 -0.58
C ASP A 59 -37.97 8.49 0.73
N GLN A 60 -36.79 8.05 1.18
CA GLN A 60 -35.98 8.77 2.18
C GLN A 60 -34.52 8.26 2.24
N LEU A 61 -33.75 8.50 1.17
CA LEU A 61 -32.29 8.35 1.19
C LEU A 61 -31.58 9.59 0.62
N LEU A 62 -30.89 10.30 1.52
CA LEU A 62 -29.67 11.07 1.31
C LEU A 62 -29.58 11.93 0.03
N SER A 63 -30.07 13.17 0.14
CA SER A 63 -29.69 14.25 -0.78
C SER A 63 -28.18 14.54 -0.68
N LEU A 64 -27.44 14.29 -1.77
CA LEU A 64 -26.04 14.70 -1.89
C LEU A 64 -25.97 16.19 -2.27
N ALA A 65 -25.45 17.01 -1.36
CA ALA A 65 -25.34 18.45 -1.57
C ALA A 65 -24.23 18.81 -2.57
N ILE A 66 -24.62 19.18 -3.80
CA ILE A 66 -23.70 19.61 -4.86
C ILE A 66 -23.10 21.00 -4.52
N PRO A 67 -21.76 21.17 -4.48
CA PRO A 67 -21.14 22.47 -4.19
C PRO A 67 -21.39 23.52 -5.29
N THR A 68 -22.30 24.46 -5.06
CA THR A 68 -22.61 25.54 -6.02
C THR A 68 -21.64 26.73 -5.90
N LYS A 69 -20.71 26.87 -6.86
CA LYS A 69 -19.85 28.07 -6.97
C LYS A 69 -20.67 29.35 -7.25
N ARG A 70 -20.87 30.18 -6.22
CA ARG A 70 -21.54 31.49 -6.33
C ARG A 70 -20.71 32.50 -7.14
N ARG A 71 -21.14 32.83 -8.36
CA ARG A 71 -20.67 34.04 -9.07
C ARG A 71 -21.26 35.31 -8.43
N ARG A 72 -20.42 36.32 -8.14
CA ARG A 72 -20.86 37.72 -7.93
C ARG A 72 -20.70 38.50 -9.25
N GLY A 73 -21.69 39.34 -9.60
CA GLY A 73 -21.60 40.32 -10.72
C GLY A 73 -20.78 41.55 -10.32
N ARG A 74 -20.42 42.49 -11.21
CA ARG A 74 -21.22 43.30 -12.19
C ARG A 74 -20.23 44.04 -13.16
N PRO A 75 -20.61 44.92 -14.11
CA PRO A 75 -21.94 45.50 -14.41
C PRO A 75 -22.44 45.38 -15.88
N ARG A 76 -23.63 45.92 -16.14
CA ARG A 76 -24.35 45.99 -17.44
C ARG A 76 -23.84 47.09 -18.37
N SER A 77 -23.93 46.85 -19.69
CA SER A 77 -24.50 47.76 -20.71
C SER A 77 -24.71 46.96 -22.02
N THR A 78 -25.73 47.11 -22.87
CA THR A 78 -27.04 47.80 -22.80
C THR A 78 -27.99 47.19 -23.86
N THR A 79 -29.32 47.20 -23.61
CA THR A 79 -30.45 47.19 -24.59
C THR A 79 -30.54 46.13 -25.70
N SER A 80 -31.71 45.56 -26.04
CA SER A 80 -33.05 45.64 -25.42
C SER A 80 -34.02 44.62 -26.06
N SER A 81 -35.15 44.36 -25.36
CA SER A 81 -36.51 44.18 -25.90
C SER A 81 -36.83 43.07 -26.93
N LEU A 82 -37.89 42.26 -26.78
CA LEU A 82 -38.91 42.13 -25.73
C LEU A 82 -39.67 40.78 -25.93
N ASP A 83 -40.27 40.22 -24.86
CA ASP A 83 -41.67 39.73 -24.74
C ASP A 83 -42.37 38.92 -25.90
N ARG A 84 -43.31 37.98 -25.66
CA ARG A 84 -44.01 37.48 -24.44
C ARG A 84 -44.89 36.24 -24.72
N PHE A 85 -45.26 35.53 -23.64
CA PHE A 85 -46.49 34.70 -23.49
C PHE A 85 -46.67 33.48 -24.45
N ASN A 86 -47.58 32.52 -24.20
CA ASN A 86 -47.90 31.77 -22.98
C ASN A 86 -48.83 30.58 -23.37
N LYS A 87 -48.76 29.48 -22.61
CA LYS A 87 -49.85 28.51 -22.31
C LYS A 87 -50.95 28.14 -23.35
N THR A 88 -50.97 26.83 -23.67
CA THR A 88 -52.13 25.90 -23.70
C THR A 88 -53.35 26.15 -24.60
N LEU A 89 -53.59 25.18 -25.51
CA LEU A 89 -54.84 24.42 -25.81
C LEU A 89 -54.32 23.12 -26.52
N VAL A 90 -54.59 21.87 -26.12
CA VAL A 90 -55.83 21.10 -25.84
C VAL A 90 -56.46 20.48 -27.11
N GLU A 91 -56.82 19.19 -26.97
CA GLU A 91 -57.66 18.33 -27.85
C GLU A 91 -57.15 17.77 -29.20
N ASN A 92 -56.86 16.46 -29.17
CA ASN A 92 -57.47 15.39 -29.99
C ASN A 92 -57.90 15.67 -31.44
N SER A 93 -57.33 14.90 -32.37
CA SER A 93 -58.14 13.95 -33.16
C SER A 93 -57.30 12.83 -33.78
N ASN A 94 -57.89 11.64 -33.92
CA ASN A 94 -57.31 10.50 -34.65
C ASN A 94 -57.69 10.56 -36.13
N ARG A 95 -56.76 10.23 -37.05
CA ARG A 95 -56.92 9.09 -37.99
C ARG A 95 -55.75 8.87 -38.98
N VAL A 96 -55.12 7.70 -38.84
CA VAL A 96 -54.92 6.68 -39.89
C VAL A 96 -54.31 7.12 -41.24
N ARG A 97 -53.10 6.61 -41.53
CA ARG A 97 -52.93 5.62 -42.62
C ARG A 97 -51.65 4.77 -42.45
N ASN A 98 -51.78 3.47 -42.71
CA ASN A 98 -50.67 2.53 -42.75
C ASN A 98 -49.88 2.68 -44.05
N LEU A 99 -48.55 2.60 -43.98
CA LEU A 99 -47.72 2.12 -45.08
C LEU A 99 -46.69 1.13 -44.53
N THR A 100 -46.89 -0.16 -44.83
CA THR A 100 -45.99 -1.23 -44.46
C THR A 100 -44.80 -1.29 -45.40
N ALA A 101 -43.60 -0.95 -44.91
CA ALA A 101 -42.35 -1.25 -45.60
C ALA A 101 -41.68 -2.46 -44.92
N ARG A 102 -41.64 -3.61 -45.60
CA ARG A 102 -40.75 -4.71 -45.22
C ARG A 102 -39.34 -4.35 -45.68
N THR A 103 -38.45 -4.00 -44.76
CA THR A 103 -37.00 -4.10 -44.98
C THR A 103 -36.50 -5.42 -44.38
N ASN A 104 -35.59 -6.09 -45.08
CA ASN A 104 -35.12 -7.41 -44.67
C ASN A 104 -34.22 -7.28 -43.43
N ALA A 105 -34.48 -8.12 -42.43
CA ALA A 105 -33.57 -8.29 -41.31
C ALA A 105 -32.31 -9.03 -41.78
N THR A 106 -31.27 -8.28 -42.13
CA THR A 106 -29.90 -8.77 -41.91
C THR A 106 -29.70 -8.89 -40.40
N SER A 107 -29.43 -10.09 -39.91
CA SER A 107 -29.03 -10.27 -38.51
C SER A 107 -27.70 -9.54 -38.27
N SER A 108 -27.74 -8.42 -37.56
CA SER A 108 -26.59 -7.99 -36.77
C SER A 108 -26.24 -9.13 -35.81
N ASP A 109 -24.95 -9.39 -35.62
CA ASP A 109 -24.55 -10.36 -34.60
C ASP A 109 -24.81 -9.75 -33.22
N ALA A 110 -25.42 -10.52 -32.33
CA ALA A 110 -25.87 -10.00 -31.02
C ALA A 110 -24.70 -9.76 -30.05
N SER A 111 -23.46 -10.08 -30.49
CA SER A 111 -22.20 -9.66 -29.86
C SER A 111 -21.91 -8.16 -29.98
N ASP A 112 -22.47 -7.50 -30.99
CA ASP A 112 -22.01 -6.18 -31.46
C ASP A 112 -22.86 -5.02 -30.92
N GLU A 113 -23.65 -5.25 -29.86
CA GLU A 113 -24.45 -4.23 -29.18
C GLU A 113 -23.87 -3.88 -27.79
N ILE A 114 -23.81 -2.59 -27.47
CA ILE A 114 -23.47 -2.13 -26.12
C ILE A 114 -24.70 -2.29 -25.22
N ILE A 115 -24.55 -3.08 -24.15
CA ILE A 115 -25.65 -3.39 -23.23
C ILE A 115 -26.03 -2.19 -22.35
N VAL A 116 -27.30 -2.13 -21.94
CA VAL A 116 -27.79 -1.14 -20.96
C VAL A 116 -28.36 -1.87 -19.76
N ILE A 117 -27.57 -1.93 -18.68
CA ILE A 117 -27.92 -2.65 -17.43
C ILE A 117 -28.79 -1.77 -16.52
N ASN A 118 -28.40 -0.50 -16.35
CA ASN A 118 -29.00 0.44 -15.42
C ASN A 118 -28.95 1.87 -16.00
N LYS A 119 -29.85 2.76 -15.55
CA LYS A 119 -29.86 4.19 -15.88
C LYS A 119 -28.76 4.98 -15.15
N GLU A 120 -28.19 4.42 -14.09
CA GLU A 120 -27.22 5.09 -13.20
C GLU A 120 -25.76 4.66 -13.47
N ALA A 121 -25.41 4.30 -14.72
CA ALA A 121 -24.07 3.82 -15.08
C ALA A 121 -22.92 4.75 -14.61
N THR A 122 -23.14 6.06 -14.55
CA THR A 122 -22.18 7.03 -13.99
C THR A 122 -21.91 6.80 -12.49
N THR A 123 -22.94 6.49 -11.70
CA THR A 123 -22.80 6.16 -10.27
C THR A 123 -22.05 4.85 -10.10
N GLU A 124 -22.34 3.85 -10.93
CA GLU A 124 -21.66 2.55 -10.89
C GLU A 124 -20.18 2.67 -11.27
N ALA A 125 -19.85 3.53 -12.25
CA ALA A 125 -18.47 3.84 -12.63
C ALA A 125 -17.71 4.59 -11.53
N LEU A 126 -18.34 5.54 -10.82
CA LEU A 126 -17.75 6.21 -9.66
C LEU A 126 -17.48 5.24 -8.50
N ILE A 127 -18.39 4.29 -8.25
CA ILE A 127 -18.18 3.25 -7.23
C ILE A 127 -17.04 2.31 -7.64
N ALA A 128 -16.96 1.92 -8.92
CA ALA A 128 -15.83 1.15 -9.45
C ALA A 128 -14.49 1.88 -9.33
N LEU A 129 -14.47 3.20 -9.55
CA LEU A 129 -13.29 4.05 -9.33
C LEU A 129 -12.82 4.01 -7.86
N THR A 130 -13.74 4.10 -6.89
CA THR A 130 -13.37 3.89 -5.47
C THR A 130 -12.91 2.47 -5.17
N ALA A 131 -13.19 1.48 -6.02
CA ALA A 131 -12.68 0.12 -5.89
C ALA A 131 -11.33 -0.12 -6.61
N GLY A 132 -10.74 0.92 -7.22
CA GLY A 132 -9.45 0.85 -7.93
C GLY A 132 -9.56 0.53 -9.42
N PHE A 133 -10.75 0.59 -10.02
CA PHE A 133 -10.97 0.33 -11.44
C PHE A 133 -11.22 1.63 -12.22
N PRO A 134 -10.54 1.89 -13.34
CA PRO A 134 -10.86 3.04 -14.17
C PRO A 134 -12.25 2.89 -14.80
N ALA A 135 -12.91 4.03 -15.04
CA ALA A 135 -14.34 4.08 -15.38
C ALA A 135 -14.68 3.47 -16.75
N ASP A 136 -13.76 3.55 -17.71
CA ASP A 136 -13.95 3.28 -19.14
C ASP A 136 -12.92 2.29 -19.73
N SER A 137 -12.02 1.78 -18.90
CA SER A 137 -10.88 0.96 -19.29
C SER A 137 -10.68 -0.27 -18.39
N LEU A 138 -9.80 -1.16 -18.81
CA LEU A 138 -9.32 -2.30 -18.02
C LEU A 138 -8.05 -1.90 -17.28
N THR A 139 -7.87 -2.45 -16.08
CA THR A 139 -6.58 -2.45 -15.37
C THR A 139 -5.60 -3.44 -16.01
N ASP A 140 -4.30 -3.26 -15.78
CA ASP A 140 -3.27 -4.21 -16.25
C ASP A 140 -3.50 -5.63 -15.72
N GLU A 141 -4.00 -5.75 -14.48
CA GLU A 141 -4.34 -7.02 -13.84
C GLU A 141 -5.53 -7.73 -14.50
N GLU A 142 -6.49 -6.99 -15.05
CA GLU A 142 -7.60 -7.52 -15.85
C GLU A 142 -7.14 -7.98 -17.25
N ILE A 143 -6.22 -7.23 -17.86
CA ILE A 143 -5.61 -7.57 -19.15
C ILE A 143 -4.74 -8.83 -19.02
N GLU A 144 -3.91 -8.93 -17.98
CA GLU A 144 -3.11 -10.13 -17.69
C GLU A 144 -4.00 -11.36 -17.41
N ALA A 145 -5.07 -11.17 -16.62
CA ALA A 145 -6.06 -12.20 -16.35
C ALA A 145 -6.93 -12.59 -17.55
N LYS A 146 -6.84 -11.85 -18.68
CA LYS A 146 -7.58 -12.08 -19.93
C LYS A 146 -9.08 -12.16 -19.71
N VAL A 147 -9.62 -11.17 -18.99
CA VAL A 147 -11.06 -11.09 -18.67
C VAL A 147 -11.96 -10.91 -19.89
N VAL A 148 -11.38 -10.50 -21.03
CA VAL A 148 -11.99 -10.42 -22.37
C VAL A 148 -11.07 -11.09 -23.39
N SER A 149 -11.64 -11.55 -24.51
CA SER A 149 -10.90 -12.23 -25.59
C SER A 149 -10.01 -11.29 -26.39
N VAL A 150 -10.43 -10.03 -26.56
CA VAL A 150 -9.68 -8.96 -27.24
C VAL A 150 -9.79 -7.67 -26.42
N VAL A 151 -8.67 -6.94 -26.28
CA VAL A 151 -8.65 -5.61 -25.63
C VAL A 151 -9.14 -4.55 -26.63
N GLY A 152 -10.05 -3.70 -26.16
CA GLY A 152 -10.78 -2.73 -26.98
C GLY A 152 -12.04 -3.31 -27.64
N GLY A 153 -12.90 -2.42 -28.14
CA GLY A 153 -14.18 -2.81 -28.75
C GLY A 153 -15.29 -3.13 -27.74
N ILE A 154 -16.38 -3.72 -28.25
CA ILE A 154 -17.66 -3.82 -27.51
C ILE A 154 -17.61 -4.87 -26.40
N GLU A 155 -16.82 -5.94 -26.55
CA GLU A 155 -16.59 -6.94 -25.49
C GLU A 155 -16.05 -6.29 -24.21
N GLN A 156 -15.04 -5.42 -24.33
CA GLN A 156 -14.48 -4.66 -23.21
C GLN A 156 -15.51 -3.72 -22.57
N VAL A 157 -16.30 -2.98 -23.37
CA VAL A 157 -17.32 -2.07 -22.85
C VAL A 157 -18.39 -2.83 -22.06
N ASN A 158 -18.88 -3.94 -22.60
CA ASN A 158 -19.90 -4.77 -21.95
C ASN A 158 -19.34 -5.43 -20.67
N TYR A 159 -18.10 -5.92 -20.68
CA TYR A 159 -17.43 -6.42 -19.48
C TYR A 159 -17.30 -5.32 -18.40
N ILE A 160 -16.89 -4.11 -18.77
CA ILE A 160 -16.73 -2.98 -17.82
C ILE A 160 -18.06 -2.61 -17.16
N LEU A 161 -19.15 -2.55 -17.94
CA LEU A 161 -20.49 -2.30 -17.41
C LEU A 161 -20.92 -3.39 -16.41
N ILE A 162 -20.72 -4.68 -16.78
CA ILE A 162 -21.04 -5.82 -15.91
C ILE A 162 -20.21 -5.79 -14.61
N ARG A 163 -18.91 -5.57 -14.71
CA ARG A 163 -17.97 -5.44 -13.58
C ARG A 163 -18.41 -4.32 -12.63
N ASN A 164 -18.69 -3.13 -13.16
CA ASN A 164 -19.09 -1.96 -12.38
C ASN A 164 -20.44 -2.20 -11.66
N HIS A 165 -21.38 -2.89 -12.31
CA HIS A 165 -22.67 -3.26 -11.73
C HIS A 165 -22.53 -4.29 -10.60
N ILE A 166 -21.72 -5.35 -10.78
CA ILE A 166 -21.45 -6.36 -9.75
C ILE A 166 -20.75 -5.72 -8.53
N LEU A 167 -19.72 -4.89 -8.77
CA LEU A 167 -19.04 -4.12 -7.73
C LEU A 167 -20.02 -3.25 -6.94
N THR A 168 -20.90 -2.52 -7.63
CA THR A 168 -21.90 -1.65 -7.02
C THR A 168 -22.87 -2.44 -6.16
N LYS A 169 -23.40 -3.57 -6.67
CA LYS A 169 -24.31 -4.45 -5.93
C LYS A 169 -23.72 -4.91 -4.59
N TRP A 170 -22.43 -5.27 -4.58
CA TRP A 170 -21.74 -5.62 -3.34
C TRP A 170 -21.44 -4.40 -2.44
N ARG A 171 -20.95 -3.29 -3.01
CA ARG A 171 -20.59 -2.07 -2.24
C ARG A 171 -21.80 -1.45 -1.53
N VAL A 172 -23.02 -1.60 -2.07
CA VAL A 172 -24.29 -1.24 -1.41
C VAL A 172 -24.48 -2.05 -0.12
N ASN A 173 -24.38 -3.38 -0.19
CA ASN A 173 -24.53 -4.26 0.98
C ASN A 173 -23.36 -5.25 1.13
N VAL A 174 -22.25 -4.75 1.67
CA VAL A 174 -20.98 -5.49 1.85
C VAL A 174 -21.09 -6.70 2.80
N SER A 175 -22.20 -6.85 3.51
CA SER A 175 -22.48 -8.00 4.38
C SER A 175 -23.17 -9.16 3.66
N THR A 176 -23.52 -9.00 2.38
CA THR A 176 -24.09 -10.07 1.54
C THR A 176 -23.03 -10.78 0.71
N TRP A 177 -23.31 -12.04 0.39
CA TRP A 177 -22.55 -12.81 -0.58
C TRP A 177 -23.22 -12.71 -1.96
N ILE A 178 -22.52 -12.10 -2.91
CA ILE A 178 -23.00 -11.91 -4.29
C ILE A 178 -22.68 -13.14 -5.14
N THR A 179 -23.70 -13.73 -5.75
CA THR A 179 -23.56 -14.84 -6.71
C THR A 179 -23.87 -14.38 -8.15
N LYS A 180 -23.63 -15.23 -9.15
CA LYS A 180 -23.85 -14.90 -10.57
C LYS A 180 -25.32 -14.86 -10.92
N GLU A 181 -26.09 -15.77 -10.33
CA GLU A 181 -27.52 -15.97 -10.55
C GLU A 181 -28.32 -14.69 -10.26
N MET A 182 -27.84 -13.84 -9.35
CA MET A 182 -28.39 -12.52 -9.02
C MET A 182 -28.43 -11.53 -10.19
N PHE A 183 -27.75 -11.81 -11.31
CA PHE A 183 -27.67 -10.94 -12.48
C PHE A 183 -28.15 -11.59 -13.79
N VAL A 184 -28.51 -12.88 -13.78
CA VAL A 184 -28.84 -13.64 -15.01
C VAL A 184 -30.11 -13.12 -15.71
N ASP A 185 -31.04 -12.54 -14.95
CA ASP A 185 -32.26 -11.91 -15.50
C ASP A 185 -32.05 -10.46 -15.97
N VAL A 186 -30.90 -9.85 -15.64
CA VAL A 186 -30.58 -8.43 -15.94
C VAL A 186 -29.55 -8.32 -17.08
N ILE A 187 -28.59 -9.24 -17.14
CA ILE A 187 -27.53 -9.25 -18.15
C ILE A 187 -28.00 -10.09 -19.37
N PRO A 188 -27.90 -9.56 -20.60
CA PRO A 188 -28.31 -10.30 -21.80
C PRO A 188 -27.59 -11.65 -21.95
N LYS A 189 -28.32 -12.66 -22.43
CA LYS A 189 -27.82 -14.06 -22.50
C LYS A 189 -26.54 -14.25 -23.33
N HIS A 190 -26.28 -13.40 -24.32
CA HIS A 190 -25.02 -13.42 -25.08
C HIS A 190 -23.82 -12.96 -24.23
N CYS A 191 -24.03 -12.14 -23.20
CA CYS A 191 -23.01 -11.64 -22.27
C CYS A 191 -22.75 -12.57 -21.08
N CYS A 192 -23.34 -13.77 -21.00
CA CYS A 192 -23.14 -14.68 -19.86
C CYS A 192 -21.67 -15.03 -19.61
N ALA A 193 -20.86 -15.18 -20.67
CA ALA A 193 -19.41 -15.40 -20.53
C ALA A 193 -18.67 -14.21 -19.87
N LEU A 194 -19.14 -12.98 -20.09
CA LEU A 194 -18.58 -11.77 -19.47
C LEU A 194 -19.03 -11.62 -18.01
N LEU A 195 -20.26 -12.02 -17.68
CA LEU A 195 -20.72 -12.19 -16.29
C LEU A 195 -19.89 -13.24 -15.54
N ASP A 196 -19.67 -14.41 -16.16
CA ASP A 196 -18.80 -15.44 -15.62
C ASP A 196 -17.38 -14.90 -15.36
N SER A 197 -16.80 -14.23 -16.35
CA SER A 197 -15.46 -13.63 -16.28
C SER A 197 -15.35 -12.57 -15.18
N ALA A 198 -16.22 -11.55 -15.19
CA ALA A 198 -16.19 -10.45 -14.23
C ALA A 198 -16.43 -10.94 -12.79
N HIS A 199 -17.41 -11.83 -12.56
CA HIS A 199 -17.66 -12.36 -11.22
C HIS A 199 -16.51 -13.25 -10.74
N ASN A 200 -15.95 -14.12 -11.60
CA ASN A 200 -14.77 -14.93 -11.27
C ASN A 200 -13.56 -14.04 -10.92
N TYR A 201 -13.30 -12.99 -11.70
CA TYR A 201 -12.20 -12.05 -11.46
C TYR A 201 -12.38 -11.32 -10.12
N LEU A 202 -13.54 -10.71 -9.90
CA LEU A 202 -13.84 -9.92 -8.70
C LEU A 202 -13.81 -10.77 -7.42
N VAL A 203 -14.26 -12.03 -7.45
CA VAL A 203 -14.15 -12.96 -6.31
C VAL A 203 -12.73 -13.47 -6.13
N SER A 204 -12.05 -13.90 -7.20
CA SER A 204 -10.71 -14.49 -7.10
C SER A 204 -9.68 -13.49 -6.57
N ARG A 205 -9.64 -12.25 -7.09
CA ARG A 205 -8.78 -11.16 -6.61
C ARG A 205 -9.25 -10.52 -5.30
N GLY A 206 -10.49 -10.77 -4.86
CA GLY A 206 -11.00 -10.28 -3.58
C GLY A 206 -11.50 -8.83 -3.60
N TYR A 207 -12.08 -8.37 -4.70
CA TYR A 207 -12.74 -7.06 -4.79
C TYR A 207 -14.19 -7.07 -4.27
N ILE A 208 -14.83 -8.23 -4.28
CA ILE A 208 -16.15 -8.49 -3.66
C ILE A 208 -16.08 -9.72 -2.76
N ASN A 209 -17.13 -9.96 -1.96
CA ASN A 209 -17.31 -11.16 -1.14
C ASN A 209 -16.20 -11.46 -0.10
N PHE A 210 -15.31 -10.49 0.20
CA PHE A 210 -14.26 -10.66 1.19
C PHE A 210 -14.66 -10.18 2.59
N GLY A 211 -13.96 -10.67 3.62
CA GLY A 211 -14.01 -10.11 4.97
C GLY A 211 -14.59 -11.03 6.04
N VAL A 212 -15.52 -10.50 6.85
CA VAL A 212 -15.91 -11.03 8.16
C VAL A 212 -17.41 -11.11 8.42
N ALA A 213 -18.26 -10.67 7.48
CA ALA A 213 -19.71 -10.80 7.60
C ALA A 213 -20.16 -12.29 7.68
N PRO A 214 -21.28 -12.62 8.36
CA PRO A 214 -21.75 -14.00 8.49
C PRO A 214 -21.90 -14.74 7.15
N ALA A 215 -22.63 -14.16 6.18
CA ALA A 215 -22.83 -14.75 4.86
C ALA A 215 -21.54 -14.95 4.03
N ILE A 216 -20.41 -14.41 4.48
CA ILE A 216 -19.07 -14.63 3.91
C ILE A 216 -18.32 -15.72 4.71
N LYS A 217 -18.43 -15.72 6.05
CA LYS A 217 -17.94 -16.80 6.92
C LYS A 217 -18.57 -18.16 6.54
N ASP A 218 -19.88 -18.17 6.27
CA ASP A 218 -20.66 -19.37 5.92
C ASP A 218 -20.28 -20.00 4.56
N ARG A 219 -19.35 -19.38 3.82
CA ARG A 219 -18.81 -19.89 2.54
C ARG A 219 -17.44 -20.53 2.67
N ILE A 220 -16.81 -20.46 3.85
CA ILE A 220 -15.57 -21.17 4.13
C ILE A 220 -15.93 -22.67 4.28
N PRO A 221 -15.36 -23.59 3.46
CA PRO A 221 -15.61 -25.02 3.60
C PRO A 221 -15.15 -25.54 4.96
N ALA A 222 -15.98 -26.40 5.58
CA ALA A 222 -15.67 -26.99 6.88
C ALA A 222 -14.42 -27.88 6.87
N GLU A 223 -14.15 -28.54 5.73
CA GLU A 223 -12.95 -29.37 5.50
C GLU A 223 -12.19 -28.85 4.26
N PRO A 224 -10.85 -28.77 4.29
CA PRO A 224 -10.06 -28.28 3.17
C PRO A 224 -9.99 -29.31 2.03
N SER A 225 -10.10 -28.82 0.79
CA SER A 225 -10.08 -29.62 -0.44
C SER A 225 -8.96 -29.24 -1.42
N LYS A 226 -8.23 -28.15 -1.15
CA LYS A 226 -7.04 -27.69 -1.90
C LYS A 226 -5.76 -27.90 -1.06
N PRO A 227 -4.56 -27.75 -1.67
CA PRO A 227 -3.26 -27.92 -1.00
C PRO A 227 -3.05 -27.14 0.31
N SER A 228 -1.94 -27.40 0.97
CA SER A 228 -1.58 -26.80 2.26
C SER A 228 -0.72 -25.53 2.12
N VAL A 229 -1.02 -24.52 2.94
CA VAL A 229 -0.33 -23.22 2.92
C VAL A 229 0.09 -22.80 4.33
N ILE A 230 1.40 -22.61 4.53
CA ILE A 230 1.94 -22.06 5.77
C ILE A 230 2.12 -20.55 5.62
N ILE A 231 1.47 -19.77 6.48
CA ILE A 231 1.59 -18.31 6.50
C ILE A 231 2.48 -17.91 7.68
N ILE A 232 3.51 -17.10 7.41
CA ILE A 232 4.42 -16.58 8.44
C ILE A 232 3.97 -15.17 8.80
N GLY A 233 3.45 -14.99 10.02
CA GLY A 233 2.91 -13.75 10.56
C GLY A 233 1.38 -13.68 10.51
N ALA A 234 0.76 -13.31 11.64
CA ALA A 234 -0.67 -13.05 11.80
C ALA A 234 -0.98 -11.54 11.79
N GLY A 235 -0.22 -10.75 11.01
CA GLY A 235 -0.57 -9.37 10.68
C GLY A 235 -1.73 -9.28 9.68
N LEU A 236 -2.20 -8.07 9.35
CA LEU A 236 -3.36 -7.90 8.44
C LEU A 236 -3.18 -8.62 7.09
N ALA A 237 -1.97 -8.63 6.52
CA ALA A 237 -1.66 -9.37 5.29
C ALA A 237 -1.89 -10.88 5.44
N GLY A 238 -1.28 -11.50 6.46
CA GLY A 238 -1.43 -12.94 6.72
C GLY A 238 -2.86 -13.34 7.10
N LEU A 239 -3.56 -12.51 7.86
CA LEU A 239 -4.97 -12.72 8.21
C LEU A 239 -5.90 -12.60 6.99
N ALA A 240 -5.72 -11.58 6.14
CA ALA A 240 -6.50 -11.43 4.91
C ALA A 240 -6.28 -12.60 3.96
N ALA A 241 -5.01 -12.97 3.73
CA ALA A 241 -4.64 -14.11 2.91
C ALA A 241 -5.24 -15.42 3.44
N ALA A 242 -5.16 -15.65 4.75
CA ALA A 242 -5.71 -16.85 5.38
C ALA A 242 -7.21 -17.01 5.14
N ARG A 243 -8.02 -15.97 5.37
CA ARG A 243 -9.47 -16.04 5.15
C ARG A 243 -9.81 -16.34 3.68
N HIS A 244 -9.14 -15.67 2.76
CA HIS A 244 -9.38 -15.80 1.31
C HIS A 244 -8.93 -17.18 0.78
N LEU A 245 -7.80 -17.70 1.27
CA LEU A 245 -7.34 -19.07 0.99
C LEU A 245 -8.26 -20.14 1.59
N MET A 246 -8.71 -19.97 2.84
CA MET A 246 -9.68 -20.88 3.46
C MET A 246 -11.01 -20.87 2.70
N MET A 247 -11.49 -19.71 2.25
CA MET A 247 -12.67 -19.59 1.37
C MET A 247 -12.50 -20.32 0.03
N PHE A 248 -11.28 -20.38 -0.52
CA PHE A 248 -10.96 -21.22 -1.68
C PHE A 248 -10.69 -22.70 -1.35
N GLY A 249 -10.84 -23.11 -0.07
CA GLY A 249 -10.70 -24.49 0.40
C GLY A 249 -9.26 -24.95 0.67
N PHE A 250 -8.28 -24.06 0.77
CA PHE A 250 -6.89 -24.42 1.12
C PHE A 250 -6.75 -24.78 2.60
N LYS A 251 -5.88 -25.74 2.91
CA LYS A 251 -5.50 -26.05 4.30
C LYS A 251 -4.47 -25.03 4.80
N VAL A 252 -4.94 -23.97 5.44
CA VAL A 252 -4.08 -22.90 5.99
C VAL A 252 -3.56 -23.25 7.39
N THR A 253 -2.37 -22.76 7.74
CA THR A 253 -1.90 -22.62 9.13
C THR A 253 -1.04 -21.37 9.23
N ILE A 254 -1.27 -20.50 10.22
CA ILE A 254 -0.42 -19.33 10.48
C ILE A 254 0.57 -19.64 11.62
N LEU A 255 1.84 -19.28 11.44
CA LEU A 255 2.86 -19.23 12.48
C LEU A 255 3.10 -17.77 12.87
N GLU A 256 2.84 -17.41 14.13
CA GLU A 256 3.03 -16.04 14.65
C GLU A 256 4.07 -16.05 15.78
N GLY A 257 5.06 -15.16 15.70
CA GLY A 257 6.14 -15.09 16.69
C GLY A 257 5.70 -14.50 18.03
N ARG A 258 4.67 -13.65 18.02
CA ARG A 258 4.07 -13.02 19.21
C ARG A 258 3.00 -13.92 19.85
N LYS A 259 2.60 -13.58 21.08
CA LYS A 259 1.42 -14.13 21.77
C LYS A 259 0.07 -13.50 21.38
N ARG A 260 0.00 -12.83 20.23
CA ARG A 260 -1.20 -12.12 19.73
C ARG A 260 -1.18 -11.95 18.21
N PRO A 261 -2.34 -11.84 17.54
CA PRO A 261 -2.42 -11.43 16.14
C PRO A 261 -2.23 -9.91 15.97
N GLY A 262 -2.33 -9.43 14.73
CA GLY A 262 -2.32 -8.02 14.32
C GLY A 262 -0.94 -7.46 13.99
N GLY A 263 0.13 -8.02 14.59
CA GLY A 263 1.50 -7.55 14.35
C GLY A 263 1.66 -6.07 14.71
N ARG A 264 1.89 -5.22 13.70
CA ARG A 264 1.99 -3.75 13.81
C ARG A 264 0.66 -3.03 13.94
N VAL A 265 -0.48 -3.70 13.77
CA VAL A 265 -1.78 -3.22 14.27
C VAL A 265 -1.94 -3.73 15.70
N TYR A 266 -1.92 -2.81 16.67
CA TYR A 266 -1.90 -3.17 18.09
C TYR A 266 -2.62 -2.13 18.94
N THR A 267 -3.85 -2.46 19.32
CA THR A 267 -4.54 -1.82 20.43
C THR A 267 -4.15 -2.49 21.75
N LYS A 268 -3.78 -1.70 22.75
CA LYS A 268 -3.67 -2.15 24.15
C LYS A 268 -4.85 -1.62 24.95
N LYS A 269 -5.53 -2.50 25.69
CA LYS A 269 -6.44 -2.09 26.77
C LYS A 269 -5.59 -1.46 27.87
N MET A 270 -5.88 -0.22 28.22
CA MET A 270 -5.32 0.50 29.36
C MET A 270 -6.40 0.63 30.43
N GLU A 271 -6.04 0.46 31.71
CA GLU A 271 -7.01 0.43 32.81
C GLU A 271 -6.38 0.77 34.17
N GLY A 272 -7.22 1.34 35.05
CA GLY A 272 -6.87 1.74 36.41
C GLY A 272 -7.77 2.89 36.89
N GLY A 273 -7.85 3.15 38.20
CA GLY A 273 -8.61 4.29 38.75
C GLY A 273 -10.07 4.39 38.28
N ASN A 274 -10.74 3.24 38.09
CA ASN A 274 -12.08 3.11 37.49
C ASN A 274 -12.22 3.68 36.07
N LYS A 275 -11.12 3.85 35.34
CA LYS A 275 -11.08 4.17 33.90
C LYS A 275 -10.59 2.97 33.09
N VAL A 276 -11.07 2.88 31.85
CA VAL A 276 -10.61 1.93 30.83
C VAL A 276 -10.53 2.68 29.51
N ALA A 277 -9.51 2.41 28.69
CA ALA A 277 -9.37 2.97 27.35
C ALA A 277 -8.69 2.00 26.38
N ALA A 278 -9.01 2.12 25.10
CA ALA A 278 -8.37 1.39 24.00
C ALA A 278 -7.29 2.25 23.29
N ALA A 279 -6.01 1.93 23.49
CA ALA A 279 -4.89 2.69 22.94
C ALA A 279 -4.25 2.01 21.73
N ASP A 280 -4.36 2.61 20.53
CA ASP A 280 -3.69 2.12 19.33
C ASP A 280 -2.21 2.57 19.30
N LEU A 281 -1.36 1.68 19.82
CA LEU A 281 0.09 1.84 19.91
C LEU A 281 0.80 1.66 18.57
N GLY A 282 0.14 0.99 17.61
CA GLY A 282 0.61 0.79 16.24
C GLY A 282 -0.23 1.58 15.22
N GLY A 283 -0.61 0.92 14.12
CA GLY A 283 -1.50 1.51 13.11
C GLY A 283 -2.83 1.98 13.72
N SER A 284 -3.10 3.29 13.62
CA SER A 284 -4.22 3.97 14.30
C SER A 284 -5.26 4.56 13.35
N VAL A 285 -4.85 5.17 12.23
CA VAL A 285 -5.74 5.90 11.31
C VAL A 285 -6.13 5.01 10.13
N LEU A 286 -7.42 4.96 9.82
CA LEU A 286 -7.91 4.51 8.52
C LEU A 286 -7.82 5.69 7.57
N THR A 287 -6.77 5.74 6.76
CA THR A 287 -6.61 6.75 5.70
C THR A 287 -7.58 6.43 4.57
N GLY A 288 -8.51 7.35 4.33
CA GLY A 288 -9.58 7.18 3.35
C GLY A 288 -10.68 6.24 3.82
N THR A 289 -11.89 6.44 3.29
CA THR A 289 -13.08 5.66 3.68
C THR A 289 -13.94 5.20 2.50
N LEU A 290 -13.80 5.79 1.32
CA LEU A 290 -14.51 5.36 0.12
C LEU A 290 -13.83 4.15 -0.53
N GLY A 291 -12.50 4.19 -0.66
CA GLY A 291 -11.73 3.08 -1.23
C GLY A 291 -11.26 2.03 -0.22
N ASN A 292 -11.10 2.41 1.04
CA ASN A 292 -10.38 1.62 2.03
C ASN A 292 -11.15 0.34 2.43
N PRO A 293 -10.60 -0.87 2.18
CA PRO A 293 -11.26 -2.14 2.52
C PRO A 293 -11.50 -2.30 4.02
N LEU A 294 -10.71 -1.66 4.88
CA LEU A 294 -10.90 -1.69 6.33
C LEU A 294 -12.16 -0.90 6.75
N GLY A 295 -12.55 0.13 6.00
CA GLY A 295 -13.84 0.80 6.15
C GLY A 295 -15.01 -0.11 5.78
N LEU A 296 -14.83 -1.02 4.81
CA LEU A 296 -15.82 -2.04 4.47
C LEU A 296 -15.92 -3.12 5.55
N LEU A 297 -14.80 -3.53 6.17
CA LEU A 297 -14.83 -4.40 7.36
C LEU A 297 -15.52 -3.73 8.55
N ALA A 298 -15.31 -2.42 8.77
CA ALA A 298 -16.02 -1.66 9.80
C ALA A 298 -17.54 -1.65 9.54
N ARG A 299 -17.97 -1.46 8.29
CA ARG A 299 -19.40 -1.61 7.87
C ARG A 299 -19.94 -3.02 8.10
N GLN A 300 -19.19 -4.07 7.75
CA GLN A 300 -19.58 -5.47 7.99
C GLN A 300 -19.75 -5.79 9.49
N LEU A 301 -18.99 -5.12 10.35
CA LEU A 301 -19.06 -5.26 11.81
C LEU A 301 -19.99 -4.22 12.48
N SER A 302 -20.73 -3.43 11.69
CA SER A 302 -21.61 -2.37 12.16
C SER A 302 -20.95 -1.32 13.07
N TYR A 303 -19.65 -1.04 12.87
CA TYR A 303 -18.95 0.04 13.56
C TYR A 303 -19.04 1.35 12.77
N THR A 304 -19.64 2.38 13.41
CA THR A 304 -19.50 3.77 12.97
C THR A 304 -18.06 4.24 13.16
N LEU A 305 -17.44 4.76 12.10
CA LEU A 305 -16.12 5.38 12.15
C LEU A 305 -16.23 6.82 12.65
N HIS A 306 -15.21 7.29 13.37
CA HIS A 306 -15.09 8.68 13.82
C HIS A 306 -14.14 9.41 12.86
N LYS A 307 -14.65 10.41 12.11
CA LYS A 307 -13.82 11.31 11.31
C LYS A 307 -12.81 12.00 12.23
N VAL A 308 -11.52 11.95 11.89
CA VAL A 308 -10.51 12.82 12.50
C VAL A 308 -10.83 14.26 12.10
N ARG A 309 -11.09 15.11 13.08
CA ARG A 309 -11.43 16.52 12.87
C ARG A 309 -10.23 17.29 12.32
N ASP A 310 -10.50 18.22 11.40
CA ASP A 310 -9.48 18.96 10.66
C ASP A 310 -8.76 20.04 11.51
N LYS A 311 -9.28 20.33 12.72
CA LYS A 311 -8.74 21.32 13.68
C LYS A 311 -7.60 20.73 14.52
N CYS A 312 -6.38 21.21 14.31
CA CYS A 312 -5.22 21.00 15.17
C CYS A 312 -4.61 22.34 15.59
N PRO A 313 -4.88 22.85 16.81
CA PRO A 313 -4.16 24.02 17.31
C PRO A 313 -2.70 23.65 17.58
N LEU A 314 -1.78 24.58 17.27
CA LEU A 314 -0.37 24.48 17.63
C LEU A 314 -0.10 25.33 18.87
N TYR A 315 0.70 24.80 19.79
CA TYR A 315 1.13 25.48 21.00
C TYR A 315 2.64 25.77 20.97
N ARG A 316 3.00 26.99 21.35
CA ARG A 316 4.37 27.46 21.54
C ARG A 316 5.01 26.78 22.76
N VAL A 317 6.34 26.87 22.87
CA VAL A 317 7.11 26.35 24.02
C VAL A 317 6.72 27.02 25.34
N ASP A 318 6.18 28.24 25.32
CA ASP A 318 5.61 28.93 26.48
C ASP A 318 4.11 28.62 26.71
N GLY A 319 3.60 27.54 26.11
CA GLY A 319 2.23 27.01 26.32
C GLY A 319 1.10 27.80 25.65
N LYS A 320 1.39 28.99 25.11
CA LYS A 320 0.40 29.82 24.41
C LYS A 320 0.05 29.21 23.04
N PRO A 321 -1.20 29.37 22.56
CA PRO A 321 -1.52 29.04 21.17
C PRO A 321 -0.71 29.91 20.20
N VAL A 322 -0.35 29.33 19.06
CA VAL A 322 0.23 30.06 17.92
C VAL A 322 -0.85 30.95 17.27
N ASP A 323 -0.44 32.08 16.69
CA ASP A 323 -1.33 32.92 15.88
C ASP A 323 -1.74 32.25 14.56
N GLN A 324 -3.02 32.32 14.19
CA GLN A 324 -3.56 31.57 13.06
C GLN A 324 -3.12 32.13 11.69
N ASP A 325 -2.89 33.44 11.57
CA ASP A 325 -2.37 34.03 10.32
C ASP A 325 -0.87 33.69 10.17
N LEU A 326 -0.12 33.59 11.28
CA LEU A 326 1.27 33.14 11.29
C LEU A 326 1.42 31.65 10.93
N ASP A 327 0.59 30.79 11.52
CA ASP A 327 0.53 29.35 11.22
C ASP A 327 0.28 29.12 9.72
N HIS A 328 -0.78 29.72 9.18
CA HIS A 328 -1.13 29.60 7.76
C HIS A 328 -0.06 30.22 6.81
N LYS A 329 0.64 31.28 7.24
CA LYS A 329 1.79 31.85 6.50
C LYS A 329 2.93 30.85 6.38
N VAL A 330 3.29 30.15 7.48
CA VAL A 330 4.38 29.18 7.47
C VAL A 330 3.97 27.89 6.76
N GLU A 331 2.73 27.41 6.93
CA GLU A 331 2.14 26.31 6.15
C GLU A 331 2.25 26.58 4.64
N THR A 332 1.86 27.79 4.20
CA THR A 332 1.94 28.22 2.80
C THR A 332 3.39 28.24 2.29
N ALA A 333 4.33 28.77 3.08
CA ALA A 333 5.75 28.80 2.71
C ALA A 333 6.36 27.39 2.63
N TYR A 334 6.01 26.52 3.58
CA TYR A 334 6.43 25.12 3.60
C TYR A 334 5.94 24.34 2.36
N ASN A 335 4.67 24.49 2.01
CA ASN A 335 4.09 23.86 0.81
C ASN A 335 4.79 24.35 -0.47
N LEU A 336 5.09 25.66 -0.58
CA LEU A 336 5.87 26.22 -1.70
C LEU A 336 7.30 25.65 -1.78
N LEU A 337 7.92 25.25 -0.66
CA LEU A 337 9.21 24.57 -0.68
C LEU A 337 9.11 23.12 -1.18
N LEU A 338 8.01 22.41 -0.92
CA LEU A 338 7.74 21.10 -1.52
C LEU A 338 7.48 21.23 -3.05
N GLU A 339 6.76 22.26 -3.49
CA GLU A 339 6.59 22.56 -4.93
C GLU A 339 7.94 22.85 -5.62
N LYS A 340 8.82 23.64 -4.97
CA LYS A 340 10.20 23.86 -5.45
C LYS A 340 11.01 22.57 -5.49
N ALA A 341 10.90 21.69 -4.50
CA ALA A 341 11.57 20.39 -4.49
C ALA A 341 11.07 19.46 -5.61
N SER A 342 9.76 19.43 -5.87
CA SER A 342 9.15 18.72 -6.99
C SER A 342 9.63 19.26 -8.35
N THR A 343 9.74 20.58 -8.47
CA THR A 343 10.31 21.26 -9.65
C THR A 343 11.80 20.92 -9.83
N LEU A 344 12.58 20.92 -8.76
CA LEU A 344 13.99 20.54 -8.78
C LEU A 344 14.18 19.09 -9.22
N ARG A 345 13.36 18.16 -8.71
CA ARG A 345 13.31 16.77 -9.18
C ARG A 345 13.15 16.68 -10.70
N GLN A 346 12.19 17.42 -11.26
CA GLN A 346 11.94 17.40 -12.71
C GLN A 346 13.14 17.94 -13.50
N LEU A 347 13.79 19.01 -13.02
CA LEU A 347 14.99 19.59 -13.65
C LEU A 347 16.23 18.69 -13.54
N MET A 348 16.36 17.93 -12.45
CA MET A 348 17.49 17.00 -12.24
C MET A 348 17.33 15.66 -12.98
N GLY A 349 16.10 15.30 -13.37
CA GLY A 349 15.81 14.04 -14.06
C GLY A 349 16.32 12.83 -13.28
N ALA A 350 17.07 11.95 -13.93
CA ALA A 350 17.62 10.74 -13.32
C ALA A 350 18.53 11.00 -12.11
N VAL A 351 19.21 12.15 -12.03
CA VAL A 351 20.12 12.49 -10.92
C VAL A 351 19.36 12.69 -9.59
N SER A 352 18.04 12.96 -9.64
CA SER A 352 17.21 13.09 -8.43
C SER A 352 17.08 11.79 -7.61
N GLN A 353 17.46 10.63 -8.16
CA GLN A 353 17.39 9.33 -7.47
C GLN A 353 18.49 9.18 -6.41
N ASP A 354 19.64 9.85 -6.60
CA ASP A 354 20.79 9.85 -5.68
C ASP A 354 20.73 11.00 -4.64
N VAL A 355 19.67 11.81 -4.68
CA VAL A 355 19.50 13.01 -3.83
C VAL A 355 18.37 12.78 -2.82
N SER A 356 18.54 13.27 -1.59
CA SER A 356 17.49 13.23 -0.58
C SER A 356 16.57 14.44 -0.63
N LEU A 357 15.30 14.23 -0.26
CA LEU A 357 14.33 15.32 -0.09
C LEU A 357 14.84 16.38 0.90
N GLY A 358 15.51 15.95 1.97
CA GLY A 358 16.15 16.83 2.95
C GLY A 358 17.22 17.74 2.33
N ALA A 359 18.06 17.23 1.42
CA ALA A 359 19.06 18.06 0.75
C ALA A 359 18.43 19.11 -0.20
N ALA A 360 17.34 18.77 -0.87
CA ALA A 360 16.57 19.72 -1.68
C ALA A 360 15.92 20.82 -0.83
N LEU A 361 15.26 20.44 0.27
CA LEU A 361 14.64 21.38 1.20
C LEU A 361 15.68 22.30 1.87
N GLU A 362 16.84 21.76 2.26
CA GLU A 362 17.94 22.54 2.84
C GLU A 362 18.51 23.59 1.87
N THR A 363 18.59 23.24 0.57
CA THR A 363 19.04 24.17 -0.47
C THR A 363 18.14 25.41 -0.55
N PHE A 364 16.81 25.24 -0.45
CA PHE A 364 15.87 26.37 -0.45
C PHE A 364 15.64 27.01 0.93
N ARG A 365 16.02 26.33 2.01
CA ARG A 365 15.97 26.85 3.39
C ARG A 365 16.96 28.01 3.57
N GLN A 366 18.13 27.97 2.92
CA GLN A 366 19.13 29.04 2.99
C GLN A 366 18.64 30.37 2.38
N ASP A 367 17.78 30.32 1.36
CA ASP A 367 17.07 31.51 0.84
C ASP A 367 16.05 32.09 1.84
N TYR A 368 15.57 31.26 2.79
CA TYR A 368 14.48 31.57 3.71
C TYR A 368 14.98 32.05 5.09
N GLU A 369 16.02 31.42 5.64
CA GLU A 369 16.55 31.72 6.99
C GLU A 369 16.99 33.18 7.19
N ASN A 370 17.40 33.87 6.12
CA ASN A 370 17.82 35.27 6.17
C ASN A 370 16.68 36.27 6.45
N ALA A 371 15.42 35.83 6.57
CA ALA A 371 14.24 36.70 6.69
C ALA A 371 13.21 36.24 7.75
N VAL A 372 13.56 35.28 8.62
CA VAL A 372 12.61 34.46 9.41
C VAL A 372 12.93 34.52 10.90
N ASN A 373 11.90 34.60 11.75
CA ASN A 373 12.06 34.66 13.20
C ASN A 373 11.99 33.27 13.89
N GLU A 374 12.32 33.22 15.19
CA GLU A 374 12.41 31.98 15.98
C GLU A 374 11.09 31.17 16.01
N GLU A 375 9.94 31.83 16.09
CA GLU A 375 8.62 31.18 16.12
C GLU A 375 8.23 30.62 14.73
N GLU A 376 8.49 31.37 13.67
CA GLU A 376 8.34 30.90 12.29
C GLU A 376 9.24 29.69 12.00
N MET A 377 10.46 29.69 12.54
CA MET A 377 11.38 28.56 12.46
C MET A 377 10.89 27.37 13.30
N GLY A 378 10.29 27.61 14.47
CA GLY A 378 9.63 26.59 15.28
C GLY A 378 8.47 25.91 14.54
N LEU A 379 7.61 26.69 13.89
CA LEU A 379 6.52 26.21 13.02
C LEU A 379 7.07 25.41 11.83
N PHE A 380 8.10 25.93 11.15
CA PHE A 380 8.72 25.25 10.01
C PHE A 380 9.33 23.90 10.43
N ASN A 381 10.00 23.84 11.58
CA ASN A 381 10.49 22.60 12.16
C ASN A 381 9.35 21.63 12.54
N TRP A 382 8.18 22.12 12.96
CA TRP A 382 6.99 21.30 13.22
C TRP A 382 6.43 20.67 11.94
N HIS A 383 6.32 21.41 10.83
CA HIS A 383 5.91 20.83 9.53
C HIS A 383 6.91 19.78 9.04
N LEU A 384 8.22 20.02 9.18
CA LEU A 384 9.25 19.01 8.87
C LEU A 384 9.13 17.77 9.77
N ALA A 385 8.82 17.94 11.06
CA ALA A 385 8.56 16.82 11.97
C ALA A 385 7.30 16.02 11.57
N ASN A 386 6.25 16.70 11.09
CA ASN A 386 5.05 16.05 10.57
C ASN A 386 5.33 15.24 9.28
N LEU A 387 6.20 15.73 8.40
CA LEU A 387 6.66 14.98 7.21
C LEU A 387 7.50 13.75 7.60
N GLU A 388 8.38 13.88 8.59
CA GLU A 388 9.14 12.76 9.16
C GLU A 388 8.24 11.75 9.89
N TYR A 389 7.12 12.20 10.46
CA TYR A 389 6.07 11.35 11.03
C TYR A 389 5.34 10.56 9.93
N ALA A 390 4.83 11.22 8.89
CA ALA A 390 4.08 10.58 7.81
C ALA A 390 4.91 9.46 7.16
N ASN A 391 6.18 9.75 6.86
CA ASN A 391 7.12 8.78 6.28
C ASN A 391 7.75 7.80 7.31
N ALA A 392 7.60 8.05 8.62
CA ALA A 392 8.45 7.50 9.69
C ALA A 392 9.96 7.57 9.40
N GLY A 393 10.41 8.51 8.56
CA GLY A 393 11.74 8.52 7.97
C GLY A 393 12.40 9.88 8.08
N LEU A 394 13.72 9.90 8.25
CA LEU A 394 14.49 11.14 8.22
C LEU A 394 14.44 11.73 6.80
N ILE A 395 14.06 13.00 6.65
CA ILE A 395 14.00 13.66 5.33
C ILE A 395 15.34 13.59 4.57
N SER A 396 16.47 13.57 5.30
CA SER A 396 17.82 13.40 4.78
C SER A 396 18.11 12.02 4.16
N LYS A 397 17.17 11.06 4.29
CA LYS A 397 17.25 9.70 3.74
C LYS A 397 16.12 9.35 2.76
N LEU A 398 15.04 10.14 2.71
CA LEU A 398 13.94 9.95 1.74
C LEU A 398 14.38 10.36 0.34
N SER A 399 14.01 9.59 -0.68
CA SER A 399 14.34 9.84 -2.08
C SER A 399 13.66 11.11 -2.60
N LEU A 400 14.43 12.09 -3.08
CA LEU A 400 13.85 13.27 -3.75
C LEU A 400 13.00 12.86 -4.96
N ALA A 401 13.40 11.82 -5.69
CA ALA A 401 12.70 11.32 -6.85
C ALA A 401 11.31 10.72 -6.53
N PHE A 402 11.19 9.96 -5.43
CA PHE A 402 10.15 8.95 -5.26
C PHE A 402 9.51 8.83 -3.87
N TRP A 403 9.73 9.77 -2.94
CA TRP A 403 9.14 9.71 -1.59
C TRP A 403 7.60 9.78 -1.58
N ASP A 404 7.02 10.42 -2.60
CA ASP A 404 5.60 10.72 -2.85
C ASP A 404 4.98 9.81 -3.94
N GLN A 405 5.63 8.69 -4.29
CA GLN A 405 5.25 7.87 -5.44
C GLN A 405 3.88 7.19 -5.32
N ASP A 406 3.31 7.12 -4.12
CA ASP A 406 1.99 6.56 -3.84
C ASP A 406 0.85 7.61 -3.76
N ASP A 407 1.15 8.90 -3.74
CA ASP A 407 0.16 10.00 -3.75
C ASP A 407 -0.92 9.85 -4.85
N PRO A 408 -0.61 9.44 -6.10
CA PRO A 408 -1.62 9.27 -7.16
C PRO A 408 -2.66 8.18 -6.89
N PHE A 409 -2.49 7.37 -5.83
CA PHE A 409 -3.38 6.27 -5.47
C PHE A 409 -4.18 6.51 -4.17
N ASP A 410 -4.00 7.66 -3.50
CA ASP A 410 -4.57 7.87 -2.16
C ASP A 410 -6.10 7.71 -2.13
N MET A 411 -6.59 7.17 -1.01
CA MET A 411 -7.96 6.71 -0.89
C MET A 411 -8.90 7.84 -0.47
N GLY A 412 -9.79 8.23 -1.38
CA GLY A 412 -10.78 9.29 -1.11
C GLY A 412 -11.70 9.02 0.09
N GLY A 413 -12.24 10.11 0.63
CA GLY A 413 -13.06 10.14 1.85
C GLY A 413 -12.26 10.50 3.10
N ASP A 414 -12.96 10.80 4.20
CA ASP A 414 -12.32 11.26 5.43
C ASP A 414 -11.37 10.22 6.04
N HIS A 415 -10.27 10.71 6.63
CA HIS A 415 -9.44 9.92 7.52
C HIS A 415 -10.18 9.67 8.85
N CYS A 416 -10.13 8.44 9.37
CA CYS A 416 -10.95 8.03 10.51
C CYS A 416 -10.19 7.25 11.60
N PHE A 417 -10.64 7.40 12.84
CA PHE A 417 -10.40 6.43 13.91
C PHE A 417 -11.53 5.40 13.98
N LEU A 418 -11.21 4.18 14.46
CA LEU A 418 -12.22 3.19 14.83
C LEU A 418 -12.49 3.26 16.35
N PRO A 419 -13.71 3.59 16.80
CA PRO A 419 -14.01 3.63 18.22
C PRO A 419 -13.79 2.26 18.90
N GLY A 420 -13.02 2.24 19.98
CA GLY A 420 -12.56 1.03 20.67
C GLY A 420 -11.32 0.35 20.07
N GLY A 421 -10.69 0.96 19.05
CA GLY A 421 -9.37 0.61 18.52
C GLY A 421 -9.34 -0.51 17.48
N ASN A 422 -8.29 -0.48 16.64
CA ASN A 422 -8.16 -1.31 15.44
C ASN A 422 -8.00 -2.82 15.70
N ALA A 423 -7.71 -3.24 16.93
CA ALA A 423 -7.71 -4.65 17.32
C ALA A 423 -9.09 -5.33 17.13
N LYS A 424 -10.19 -4.56 17.09
CA LYS A 424 -11.52 -5.08 16.70
C LYS A 424 -11.53 -5.72 15.31
N LEU A 425 -10.87 -5.07 14.33
CA LEU A 425 -10.73 -5.61 12.96
C LEU A 425 -9.84 -6.86 12.97
N VAL A 426 -8.73 -6.81 13.72
CA VAL A 426 -7.79 -7.93 13.87
C VAL A 426 -8.48 -9.16 14.49
N GLN A 427 -9.31 -8.98 15.52
CA GLN A 427 -10.06 -10.05 16.18
C GLN A 427 -11.07 -10.69 15.25
N ALA A 428 -11.89 -9.89 14.56
CA ALA A 428 -12.87 -10.39 13.59
C ALA A 428 -12.22 -11.10 12.39
N LEU A 429 -11.02 -10.66 11.98
CA LEU A 429 -10.24 -11.34 10.94
C LEU A 429 -9.62 -12.65 11.44
N ALA A 430 -9.07 -12.68 12.65
CA ALA A 430 -8.45 -13.86 13.25
C ALA A 430 -9.45 -14.96 13.70
N GLU A 431 -10.73 -14.62 13.80
CA GLU A 431 -11.80 -15.53 14.19
C GLU A 431 -11.85 -16.78 13.29
N ASN A 432 -11.76 -17.94 13.94
CA ASN A 432 -11.74 -19.29 13.36
C ASN A 432 -10.56 -19.58 12.40
N ILE A 433 -9.46 -18.83 12.49
CA ILE A 433 -8.21 -19.15 11.77
C ILE A 433 -7.30 -20.03 12.65
N PRO A 434 -6.68 -21.10 12.10
CA PRO A 434 -5.65 -21.87 12.79
C PRO A 434 -4.33 -21.08 12.90
N ILE A 435 -4.18 -20.34 14.00
CA ILE A 435 -2.97 -19.55 14.32
C ILE A 435 -2.20 -20.22 15.47
N LEU A 436 -0.92 -20.52 15.23
CA LEU A 436 0.01 -21.02 16.22
C LEU A 436 0.89 -19.85 16.71
N TYR A 437 0.55 -19.33 17.88
CA TYR A 437 1.28 -18.25 18.56
C TYR A 437 2.61 -18.73 19.16
N GLU A 438 3.50 -17.76 19.42
CA GLU A 438 4.84 -17.98 19.98
C GLU A 438 5.70 -18.95 19.15
N LYS A 439 5.44 -19.01 17.84
CA LYS A 439 6.19 -19.78 16.83
C LYS A 439 7.11 -18.87 16.02
N ILE A 440 8.23 -18.51 16.64
CA ILE A 440 9.31 -17.76 15.98
C ILE A 440 9.91 -18.63 14.87
N VAL A 441 9.62 -18.26 13.61
CA VAL A 441 10.24 -18.85 12.41
C VAL A 441 11.69 -18.39 12.32
N HIS A 442 12.61 -19.32 12.08
CA HIS A 442 14.03 -19.05 11.90
C HIS A 442 14.60 -19.62 10.59
N THR A 443 13.85 -20.48 9.90
CA THR A 443 14.29 -21.04 8.61
C THR A 443 13.10 -21.37 7.73
N ILE A 444 13.16 -20.99 6.45
CA ILE A 444 12.17 -21.34 5.43
C ILE A 444 12.89 -22.08 4.32
N ARG A 445 12.59 -23.36 4.15
CA ARG A 445 13.07 -24.20 3.05
C ARG A 445 11.99 -24.29 1.97
N TYR A 446 12.35 -24.20 0.70
CA TYR A 446 11.41 -24.31 -0.42
C TYR A 446 12.05 -24.99 -1.64
N GLY A 447 11.25 -25.70 -2.43
CA GLY A 447 11.72 -26.40 -3.62
C GLY A 447 10.61 -27.09 -4.42
N SER A 448 11.01 -27.98 -5.33
CA SER A 448 10.08 -28.78 -6.16
C SER A 448 9.01 -29.50 -5.34
N ASP A 449 9.37 -29.94 -4.14
CA ASP A 449 8.61 -30.90 -3.35
C ASP A 449 7.65 -30.21 -2.34
N GLY A 450 7.72 -28.88 -2.22
CA GLY A 450 6.91 -28.09 -1.27
C GLY A 450 7.75 -27.09 -0.48
N VAL A 451 7.35 -26.87 0.77
CA VAL A 451 8.01 -26.01 1.76
C VAL A 451 8.17 -26.69 3.12
N GLN A 452 9.24 -26.37 3.83
CA GLN A 452 9.43 -26.72 5.24
C GLN A 452 9.79 -25.45 6.02
N VAL A 453 8.90 -25.01 6.90
CA VAL A 453 9.10 -23.84 7.76
C VAL A 453 9.49 -24.33 9.15
N VAL A 454 10.66 -23.90 9.66
CA VAL A 454 11.18 -24.32 10.96
C VAL A 454 10.99 -23.20 11.96
N ALA A 455 10.27 -23.49 13.05
CA ALA A 455 9.86 -22.54 14.06
C ALA A 455 9.82 -23.18 15.45
N GLY A 456 10.42 -22.55 16.46
CA GLY A 456 10.44 -23.06 17.84
C GLY A 456 10.98 -24.50 17.96
N GLY A 457 11.94 -24.90 17.12
CA GLY A 457 12.49 -26.26 17.08
C GLY A 457 11.60 -27.31 16.39
N GLN A 458 10.43 -26.92 15.87
CA GLN A 458 9.51 -27.80 15.14
C GLN A 458 9.58 -27.51 13.63
N VAL A 459 9.39 -28.54 12.81
CA VAL A 459 9.26 -28.41 11.35
C VAL A 459 7.77 -28.48 10.99
N PHE A 460 7.31 -27.48 10.23
CA PHE A 460 5.98 -27.43 9.64
C PHE A 460 6.13 -27.62 8.13
N GLU A 461 5.49 -28.65 7.58
CA GLU A 461 5.54 -28.96 6.15
C GLU A 461 4.27 -28.51 5.44
N GLY A 462 4.40 -28.06 4.19
CA GLY A 462 3.27 -27.67 3.36
C GLY A 462 3.61 -27.62 1.88
N ASP A 463 2.60 -27.37 1.04
CA ASP A 463 2.81 -27.25 -0.40
C ASP A 463 3.38 -25.88 -0.79
N MET A 464 2.95 -24.82 -0.11
CA MET A 464 3.39 -23.44 -0.36
C MET A 464 3.52 -22.65 0.96
N ALA A 465 4.33 -21.60 0.95
CA ALA A 465 4.47 -20.67 2.07
C ALA A 465 4.18 -19.22 1.63
N LEU A 466 3.60 -18.44 2.54
CA LEU A 466 3.42 -16.99 2.40
C LEU A 466 4.17 -16.28 3.54
N CYS A 467 5.21 -15.54 3.19
CA CYS A 467 5.97 -14.74 4.14
C CYS A 467 5.32 -13.35 4.30
N THR A 468 4.93 -12.98 5.54
CA THR A 468 4.35 -11.66 5.85
C THR A 468 5.10 -10.88 6.93
N VAL A 469 6.36 -11.26 7.19
CA VAL A 469 7.20 -10.59 8.19
C VAL A 469 7.56 -9.15 7.73
N PRO A 470 7.67 -8.18 8.65
CA PRO A 470 8.05 -6.81 8.29
C PRO A 470 9.42 -6.70 7.60
N LEU A 471 9.59 -5.67 6.77
CA LEU A 471 10.86 -5.40 6.07
C LEU A 471 12.06 -5.27 7.03
N GLY A 472 11.89 -4.71 8.23
CA GLY A 472 12.92 -4.69 9.26
C GLY A 472 13.41 -6.10 9.66
N VAL A 473 12.51 -7.08 9.74
CA VAL A 473 12.83 -8.50 10.05
C VAL A 473 13.59 -9.17 8.90
N LEU A 474 13.27 -8.83 7.64
CA LEU A 474 14.03 -9.27 6.46
C LEU A 474 15.43 -8.63 6.42
N LYS A 475 15.52 -7.32 6.63
CA LYS A 475 16.80 -6.57 6.73
C LYS A 475 17.70 -7.11 7.84
N GLY A 476 17.11 -7.50 8.97
CA GLY A 476 17.83 -8.09 10.11
C GLY A 476 18.35 -9.52 9.89
N GLY A 477 18.06 -10.17 8.75
CA GLY A 477 18.60 -11.49 8.40
C GLY A 477 18.18 -12.65 9.32
N SER A 478 17.20 -12.43 10.20
CA SER A 478 16.80 -13.36 11.27
C SER A 478 16.17 -14.67 10.79
N ILE A 479 15.69 -14.71 9.53
CA ILE A 479 15.10 -15.88 8.89
C ILE A 479 16.02 -16.36 7.77
N LYS A 480 16.52 -17.60 7.89
CA LYS A 480 17.34 -18.22 6.85
C LYS A 480 16.47 -18.84 5.76
N PHE A 481 16.60 -18.35 4.53
CA PHE A 481 15.99 -18.94 3.34
C PHE A 481 16.90 -20.05 2.77
N ILE A 482 16.32 -21.18 2.34
CA ILE A 482 17.04 -22.30 1.72
C ILE A 482 16.23 -22.84 0.53
N PRO A 483 16.66 -22.65 -0.74
CA PRO A 483 17.82 -21.87 -1.16
C PRO A 483 17.71 -20.38 -0.78
N GLU A 484 18.80 -19.65 -0.95
CA GLU A 484 18.83 -18.20 -0.72
C GLU A 484 17.88 -17.46 -1.70
N LEU A 485 17.40 -16.29 -1.28
CA LEU A 485 16.52 -15.46 -2.11
C LEU A 485 17.28 -14.94 -3.35
N PRO A 486 16.60 -14.69 -4.49
CA PRO A 486 17.23 -14.10 -5.67
C PRO A 486 17.88 -12.75 -5.34
N GLN A 487 19.08 -12.50 -5.89
CA GLN A 487 19.87 -11.30 -5.59
C GLN A 487 19.06 -9.99 -5.74
N ARG A 488 18.26 -9.86 -6.80
CA ARG A 488 17.37 -8.70 -7.03
C ARG A 488 16.44 -8.42 -5.84
N LYS A 489 15.90 -9.46 -5.19
CA LYS A 489 15.06 -9.34 -3.98
C LYS A 489 15.88 -8.99 -2.73
N LEU A 490 17.09 -9.54 -2.58
CA LEU A 490 18.03 -9.14 -1.52
C LEU A 490 18.43 -7.66 -1.66
N ASP A 491 18.67 -7.20 -2.89
CA ASP A 491 19.02 -5.81 -3.18
C ASP A 491 17.84 -4.86 -2.89
N GLY A 492 16.61 -5.25 -3.24
CA GLY A 492 15.40 -4.47 -2.88
C GLY A 492 15.16 -4.42 -1.37
N ILE A 493 15.35 -5.55 -0.66
CA ILE A 493 15.32 -5.61 0.81
C ILE A 493 16.39 -4.69 1.40
N LYS A 494 17.56 -4.54 0.77
CA LYS A 494 18.61 -3.62 1.18
C LYS A 494 18.25 -2.16 0.89
N ARG A 495 17.79 -1.83 -0.33
CA ARG A 495 17.49 -0.48 -0.82
C ARG A 495 16.37 0.22 -0.07
N LEU A 496 15.18 -0.40 0.02
CA LEU A 496 13.99 0.24 0.60
C LEU A 496 14.28 0.76 2.02
N GLY A 497 13.76 1.94 2.36
CA GLY A 497 13.83 2.45 3.72
C GLY A 497 12.91 1.64 4.64
N PHE A 498 13.29 1.56 5.92
CA PHE A 498 12.40 1.09 6.98
C PHE A 498 12.52 2.05 8.16
N GLY A 499 11.44 2.78 8.38
CA GLY A 499 11.34 3.92 9.27
C GLY A 499 11.08 3.56 10.73
N LEU A 500 11.06 4.59 11.58
CA LEU A 500 10.77 4.51 12.99
C LEU A 500 9.88 5.67 13.45
N LEU A 501 8.76 5.30 14.06
CA LEU A 501 7.77 6.17 14.69
C LEU A 501 7.31 5.48 15.98
N ASN A 502 7.32 6.21 17.08
CA ASN A 502 6.91 5.73 18.39
C ASN A 502 5.80 6.61 19.03
N LYS A 503 5.18 6.11 20.10
CA LYS A 503 4.12 6.79 20.85
C LYS A 503 4.32 6.68 22.37
N VAL A 504 3.85 7.69 23.12
CA VAL A 504 3.61 7.64 24.57
C VAL A 504 2.11 7.73 24.80
N ALA A 505 1.47 6.62 25.17
CA ALA A 505 0.05 6.59 25.54
C ALA A 505 -0.13 6.80 27.05
N MET A 506 -1.08 7.63 27.46
CA MET A 506 -1.33 8.01 28.86
C MET A 506 -2.83 8.02 29.16
N LEU A 507 -3.25 7.22 30.14
CA LEU A 507 -4.61 7.21 30.67
C LEU A 507 -4.67 8.11 31.91
N PHE A 508 -5.58 9.09 31.94
CA PHE A 508 -5.71 10.08 33.01
C PHE A 508 -6.96 9.86 33.88
N PRO A 509 -7.10 10.54 35.04
CA PRO A 509 -8.34 10.54 35.82
C PRO A 509 -9.54 11.23 35.17
N TYR A 510 -9.31 12.22 34.29
CA TYR A 510 -10.33 12.95 33.55
C TYR A 510 -9.76 13.55 32.26
N VAL A 511 -10.63 14.02 31.37
CA VAL A 511 -10.25 14.76 30.15
C VAL A 511 -10.08 16.23 30.52
N PHE A 512 -8.85 16.72 30.53
CA PHE A 512 -8.55 18.15 30.78
C PHE A 512 -8.35 18.97 29.50
N TRP A 513 -8.03 18.31 28.38
CA TRP A 513 -7.72 18.92 27.08
C TRP A 513 -8.96 19.16 26.18
N GLY A 514 -10.17 18.96 26.70
CA GLY A 514 -11.43 19.08 25.94
C GLY A 514 -11.77 17.87 25.05
N THR A 515 -12.91 17.93 24.38
CA THR A 515 -13.45 16.85 23.53
C THR A 515 -13.86 17.31 22.12
N ASP A 516 -13.64 18.59 21.79
CA ASP A 516 -13.78 19.15 20.44
C ASP A 516 -12.51 18.92 19.59
N LEU A 517 -11.38 18.63 20.22
CA LEU A 517 -10.11 18.31 19.56
C LEU A 517 -9.87 16.80 19.47
N ASP A 518 -9.43 16.35 18.30
CA ASP A 518 -8.85 15.02 18.07
C ASP A 518 -7.32 15.07 18.02
N THR A 519 -6.75 16.23 17.70
CA THR A 519 -5.30 16.45 17.57
C THR A 519 -4.89 17.83 18.06
N PHE A 520 -3.66 17.98 18.57
CA PHE A 520 -2.99 19.28 18.77
C PHE A 520 -1.47 19.13 18.69
N GLY A 521 -0.76 20.18 18.29
CA GLY A 521 0.70 20.19 18.13
C GLY A 521 1.42 21.04 19.18
N HIS A 522 2.72 20.78 19.37
CA HIS A 522 3.60 21.54 20.24
C HIS A 522 4.93 21.83 19.51
N LEU A 523 5.36 23.09 19.50
CA LEU A 523 6.59 23.54 18.85
C LEU A 523 7.84 23.17 19.68
N THR A 524 9.03 23.31 19.10
CA THR A 524 10.30 23.22 19.82
C THR A 524 11.37 24.06 19.13
N ASP A 525 12.15 24.79 19.93
CA ASP A 525 13.21 25.69 19.44
C ASP A 525 14.43 24.89 18.93
N ASN A 526 14.57 23.63 19.37
CA ASN A 526 15.64 22.72 18.95
C ASN A 526 15.22 21.86 17.74
N SER A 527 15.76 22.20 16.57
CA SER A 527 15.56 21.45 15.31
C SER A 527 16.01 19.97 15.41
N GLY A 528 17.07 19.68 16.18
CA GLY A 528 17.58 18.32 16.44
C GLY A 528 16.68 17.45 17.32
N SER A 529 15.60 18.01 17.86
CA SER A 529 14.53 17.30 18.57
C SER A 529 13.13 17.62 18.03
N ARG A 530 13.01 18.15 16.79
CA ARG A 530 11.72 18.58 16.20
C ARG A 530 10.58 17.56 16.28
N GLY A 531 10.90 16.26 16.22
CA GLY A 531 9.94 15.17 16.32
C GLY A 531 9.69 14.63 17.73
N GLU A 532 10.22 15.26 18.79
CA GLU A 532 10.03 14.84 20.19
C GLU A 532 8.70 15.39 20.75
N PHE A 533 7.67 14.54 20.84
CA PHE A 533 6.35 14.87 21.41
C PHE A 533 5.60 16.02 20.68
N PHE A 534 5.96 16.27 19.41
CA PHE A 534 5.50 17.38 18.60
C PHE A 534 4.00 17.38 18.26
N LEU A 535 3.34 16.22 18.33
CA LEU A 535 1.94 16.03 17.95
C LEU A 535 1.25 15.06 18.93
N PHE A 536 0.08 15.45 19.40
CA PHE A 536 -0.76 14.73 20.34
C PHE A 536 -2.07 14.30 19.70
N TYR A 537 -2.49 13.05 19.95
CA TYR A 537 -3.80 12.52 19.58
C TYR A 537 -4.70 12.38 20.82
N SER A 538 -5.80 13.12 20.81
CA SER A 538 -6.90 13.03 21.77
C SER A 538 -7.77 11.83 21.43
N TYR A 539 -7.78 10.82 22.32
CA TYR A 539 -8.58 9.61 22.15
C TYR A 539 -9.85 9.63 23.01
N ALA A 540 -10.16 10.76 23.65
CA ALA A 540 -11.29 10.94 24.57
C ALA A 540 -12.66 10.55 23.98
N THR A 541 -12.88 10.82 22.69
CA THR A 541 -14.11 10.53 21.94
C THR A 541 -14.19 9.08 21.44
N VAL A 542 -13.06 8.38 21.29
CA VAL A 542 -12.98 7.11 20.54
C VAL A 542 -12.50 5.92 21.36
N ALA A 543 -11.69 6.11 22.39
CA ALA A 543 -11.12 5.00 23.17
C ALA A 543 -11.99 4.50 24.32
N GLY A 544 -13.09 5.21 24.64
CA GLY A 544 -13.96 4.91 25.78
C GLY A 544 -13.48 5.47 27.13
N GLY A 545 -12.41 6.27 27.14
CA GLY A 545 -11.87 6.87 28.34
C GLY A 545 -10.88 8.02 28.07
N PRO A 546 -10.47 8.75 29.12
CA PRO A 546 -9.54 9.88 29.04
C PRO A 546 -8.11 9.45 28.68
N LEU A 547 -7.88 9.23 27.39
CA LEU A 547 -6.63 8.75 26.82
C LEU A 547 -6.04 9.80 25.86
N LEU A 548 -4.74 10.04 26.01
CA LEU A 548 -3.95 10.90 25.14
C LEU A 548 -2.72 10.12 24.65
N LEU A 549 -2.30 10.35 23.39
CA LEU A 549 -1.07 9.77 22.84
C LEU A 549 -0.16 10.87 22.28
N ALA A 550 1.05 11.02 22.81
CA ALA A 550 2.10 11.86 22.21
C ALA A 550 2.91 11.05 21.18
N LEU A 551 3.22 11.63 20.03
CA LEU A 551 3.97 10.99 18.94
C LEU A 551 5.46 11.34 18.98
N VAL A 552 6.32 10.42 18.54
CA VAL A 552 7.78 10.61 18.47
C VAL A 552 8.31 10.17 17.11
N ALA A 553 8.78 11.13 16.32
CA ALA A 553 9.17 10.97 14.91
C ALA A 553 10.61 11.44 14.63
N GLY A 554 11.07 11.28 13.39
CA GLY A 554 12.37 11.77 12.93
C GLY A 554 13.56 11.24 13.75
N GLU A 555 14.58 12.07 13.97
CA GLU A 555 15.72 11.70 14.82
C GLU A 555 15.33 11.41 16.28
N ALA A 556 14.30 12.08 16.78
CA ALA A 556 13.84 11.88 18.14
C ALA A 556 13.34 10.44 18.36
N ALA A 557 12.72 9.82 17.35
CA ALA A 557 12.24 8.44 17.43
C ALA A 557 13.38 7.44 17.69
N HIS A 558 14.58 7.67 17.13
CA HIS A 558 15.76 6.86 17.39
C HIS A 558 16.35 7.09 18.78
N LYS A 559 16.48 8.37 19.21
CA LYS A 559 16.97 8.75 20.55
C LYS A 559 16.04 8.17 21.65
N PHE A 560 14.74 8.21 21.41
CA PHE A 560 13.67 7.72 22.27
C PHE A 560 13.67 6.21 22.52
N GLU A 561 14.23 5.38 21.62
CA GLU A 561 14.33 3.92 21.83
C GLU A 561 15.14 3.56 23.08
N THR A 562 16.17 4.36 23.40
CA THR A 562 17.05 4.16 24.58
C THR A 562 16.63 4.95 25.82
N MET A 563 15.67 5.87 25.69
CA MET A 563 15.21 6.73 26.79
C MET A 563 14.45 5.92 27.85
N PRO A 564 14.60 6.21 29.16
CA PRO A 564 13.75 5.63 30.19
C PRO A 564 12.27 6.05 30.01
N PRO A 565 11.28 5.14 30.21
CA PRO A 565 9.86 5.48 30.11
C PRO A 565 9.39 6.55 31.11
N THR A 566 10.06 6.67 32.26
CA THR A 566 9.85 7.72 33.27
C THR A 566 10.11 9.11 32.68
N ASP A 567 11.23 9.26 31.99
CA ASP A 567 11.75 10.54 31.51
C ASP A 567 10.92 11.02 30.33
N ALA A 568 10.51 10.09 29.46
CA ALA A 568 9.52 10.30 28.41
C ALA A 568 8.19 10.86 28.97
N VAL A 569 7.64 10.20 30.00
CA VAL A 569 6.39 10.66 30.64
C VAL A 569 6.58 12.01 31.33
N THR A 570 7.73 12.24 31.98
CA THR A 570 8.06 13.51 32.64
C THR A 570 8.12 14.67 31.63
N LYS A 571 8.82 14.50 30.50
CA LYS A 571 8.86 15.50 29.42
C LYS A 571 7.46 15.79 28.86
N VAL A 572 6.67 14.75 28.61
CA VAL A 572 5.31 14.92 28.07
C VAL A 572 4.39 15.63 29.08
N LEU A 573 4.51 15.34 30.37
CA LEU A 573 3.77 16.05 31.41
C LEU A 573 4.24 17.50 31.59
N GLN A 574 5.52 17.80 31.40
CA GLN A 574 6.02 19.19 31.39
C GLN A 574 5.40 20.01 30.24
N ILE A 575 5.30 19.43 29.04
CA ILE A 575 4.61 20.07 27.89
C ILE A 575 3.13 20.31 28.22
N LEU A 576 2.43 19.30 28.73
CA LEU A 576 1.00 19.43 29.05
C LEU A 576 0.75 20.44 30.17
N LYS A 577 1.57 20.45 31.22
CA LYS A 577 1.49 21.45 32.30
C LYS A 577 1.76 22.85 31.79
N GLY A 578 2.78 23.03 30.96
CA GLY A 578 3.07 24.30 30.27
C GLY A 578 1.89 24.83 29.45
N ILE A 579 1.17 23.97 28.74
CA ILE A 579 -0.02 24.36 27.95
C ILE A 579 -1.21 24.70 28.86
N TYR A 580 -1.57 23.83 29.82
CA TYR A 580 -2.87 23.86 30.48
C TYR A 580 -2.88 24.57 31.85
N GLU A 581 -1.82 24.49 32.66
CA GLU A 581 -1.80 25.14 33.98
C GLU A 581 -1.89 26.68 33.90
N PRO A 582 -1.26 27.39 32.94
CA PRO A 582 -1.46 28.82 32.73
C PRO A 582 -2.89 29.23 32.34
N GLN A 583 -3.71 28.27 31.87
CA GLN A 583 -5.13 28.47 31.57
C GLN A 583 -6.02 28.19 32.80
N GLY A 584 -5.43 27.88 33.96
CA GLY A 584 -6.16 27.49 35.17
C GLY A 584 -6.65 26.04 35.19
N ILE A 585 -6.11 25.19 34.31
CA ILE A 585 -6.51 23.79 34.16
C ILE A 585 -5.45 22.89 34.79
N GLU A 586 -5.78 22.24 35.91
CA GLU A 586 -4.92 21.27 36.58
C GLU A 586 -4.69 20.03 35.70
N VAL A 587 -3.42 19.69 35.46
CA VAL A 587 -3.00 18.49 34.71
C VAL A 587 -2.68 17.37 35.71
N PRO A 588 -3.56 16.37 35.87
CA PRO A 588 -3.38 15.29 36.83
C PRO A 588 -2.30 14.32 36.36
N GLU A 589 -1.66 13.62 37.31
CA GLU A 589 -0.75 12.52 36.98
C GLU A 589 -1.47 11.35 36.29
N PRO A 590 -0.82 10.66 35.33
CA PRO A 590 -1.45 9.59 34.57
C PRO A 590 -1.57 8.30 35.39
N ILE A 591 -2.76 7.71 35.35
CA ILE A 591 -3.10 6.42 35.98
C ILE A 591 -2.25 5.28 35.42
N GLN A 592 -2.01 5.30 34.11
CA GLN A 592 -1.21 4.30 33.42
C GLN A 592 -0.56 4.90 32.19
N THR A 593 0.70 4.55 31.94
CA THR A 593 1.48 5.01 30.77
C THR A 593 2.07 3.83 29.99
N VAL A 594 2.28 4.03 28.69
CA VAL A 594 2.89 3.04 27.79
C VAL A 594 3.71 3.75 26.72
N CYS A 595 5.03 3.57 26.75
CA CYS A 595 5.91 3.96 25.64
C CYS A 595 6.07 2.79 24.66
N THR A 596 6.03 3.05 23.35
CA THR A 596 6.37 2.03 22.33
C THR A 596 7.88 2.01 22.05
N ARG A 597 8.35 0.86 21.57
CA ARG A 597 9.75 0.60 21.22
C ARG A 597 9.82 -0.22 19.92
N TRP A 598 9.25 0.32 18.84
CA TRP A 598 9.08 -0.41 17.58
C TRP A 598 10.41 -0.79 16.91
N GLY A 599 11.48 -0.02 17.14
CA GLY A 599 12.83 -0.31 16.66
C GLY A 599 13.48 -1.48 17.38
N ASN A 600 13.26 -1.61 18.69
CA ASN A 600 13.74 -2.73 19.50
C ASN A 600 12.80 -3.95 19.50
N ASP A 601 11.61 -3.88 18.89
CA ASP A 601 10.69 -5.01 18.80
C ASP A 601 11.23 -6.08 17.81
N PRO A 602 11.62 -7.28 18.28
CA PRO A 602 12.29 -8.28 17.42
C PRO A 602 11.39 -8.85 16.32
N PHE A 603 10.08 -8.61 16.39
CA PHE A 603 9.10 -9.02 15.38
C PHE A 603 8.72 -7.87 14.44
N SER A 604 9.43 -6.75 14.46
CA SER A 604 9.20 -5.62 13.54
C SER A 604 10.47 -4.87 13.15
N LEU A 605 11.36 -4.56 14.09
CA LEU A 605 12.64 -3.85 13.89
C LEU A 605 12.46 -2.50 13.15
N GLY A 606 11.47 -1.73 13.58
CA GLY A 606 11.00 -0.49 12.95
C GLY A 606 9.47 -0.46 12.77
N SER A 607 8.97 0.65 12.22
CA SER A 607 7.54 0.94 12.12
C SER A 607 6.96 0.57 10.74
N TYR A 608 7.45 1.16 9.64
CA TYR A 608 6.97 0.87 8.27
C TYR A 608 7.97 1.29 7.20
N SER A 609 7.78 0.83 5.96
CA SER A 609 8.67 1.17 4.85
C SER A 609 8.51 2.60 4.35
N ASN A 610 9.57 3.14 3.73
CA ASN A 610 9.54 4.37 2.93
C ASN A 610 10.53 4.27 1.77
N VAL A 611 10.40 5.14 0.77
CA VAL A 611 11.30 5.13 -0.40
C VAL A 611 12.56 5.94 -0.09
N ALA A 612 13.63 5.24 0.29
CA ALA A 612 14.91 5.84 0.59
C ALA A 612 15.68 6.23 -0.70
N VAL A 613 16.68 7.11 -0.58
CA VAL A 613 17.62 7.46 -1.66
C VAL A 613 18.18 6.19 -2.32
N GLY A 614 18.20 6.15 -3.66
CA GLY A 614 18.61 4.99 -4.45
C GLY A 614 17.60 3.84 -4.51
N ALA A 615 16.43 3.93 -3.85
CA ALA A 615 15.29 3.01 -4.00
C ALA A 615 14.19 3.62 -4.88
N SER A 616 13.29 2.79 -5.41
CA SER A 616 12.11 3.21 -6.17
C SER A 616 10.86 2.42 -5.78
N GLY A 617 9.70 2.81 -6.31
CA GLY A 617 8.47 2.01 -6.19
C GLY A 617 8.59 0.58 -6.75
N ASP A 618 9.50 0.36 -7.71
CA ASP A 618 9.75 -0.96 -8.30
C ASP A 618 10.34 -1.96 -7.29
N ASP A 619 10.97 -1.48 -6.22
CA ASP A 619 11.46 -2.35 -5.15
C ASP A 619 10.31 -3.00 -4.35
N TYR A 620 9.15 -2.35 -4.23
CA TYR A 620 7.97 -2.96 -3.61
C TYR A 620 7.41 -4.11 -4.46
N ASP A 621 7.43 -3.95 -5.79
CA ASP A 621 7.02 -4.99 -6.74
C ASP A 621 8.01 -6.17 -6.71
N ILE A 622 9.32 -5.87 -6.70
CA ILE A 622 10.40 -6.85 -6.49
C ILE A 622 10.21 -7.61 -5.17
N LEU A 623 9.75 -6.95 -4.11
CA LEU A 623 9.49 -7.61 -2.83
C LEU A 623 8.26 -8.52 -2.88
N ALA A 624 7.25 -8.21 -3.69
CA ALA A 624 6.09 -9.07 -3.92
C ALA A 624 6.40 -10.36 -4.70
N GLU A 625 7.38 -10.35 -5.62
CA GLU A 625 7.69 -11.49 -6.53
C GLU A 625 7.76 -12.85 -5.80
N SER A 626 7.02 -13.85 -6.29
CA SER A 626 7.10 -15.22 -5.74
C SER A 626 8.41 -15.91 -6.16
N VAL A 627 8.87 -16.86 -5.35
CA VAL A 627 10.13 -17.58 -5.59
C VAL A 627 9.95 -19.10 -5.51
N GLY A 628 10.90 -19.83 -6.10
CA GLY A 628 10.90 -21.28 -6.15
C GLY A 628 9.77 -21.87 -7.01
N ASP A 629 9.46 -21.26 -8.16
CA ASP A 629 8.33 -21.62 -9.02
C ASP A 629 6.97 -21.54 -8.27
N GLY A 630 6.65 -20.39 -7.68
CA GLY A 630 5.39 -20.23 -6.92
C GLY A 630 5.27 -21.21 -5.76
N ARG A 631 6.33 -21.33 -4.93
CA ARG A 631 6.36 -22.10 -3.69
C ARG A 631 6.47 -21.22 -2.45
N LEU A 632 7.16 -20.08 -2.55
CA LEU A 632 7.24 -19.08 -1.49
C LEU A 632 6.80 -17.71 -2.03
N PHE A 633 5.80 -17.12 -1.39
CA PHE A 633 5.14 -15.86 -1.74
C PHE A 633 5.41 -14.78 -0.67
N PHE A 634 5.17 -13.51 -0.99
CA PHE A 634 5.46 -12.38 -0.11
C PHE A 634 4.30 -11.37 -0.06
N ALA A 635 3.82 -11.07 1.15
CA ALA A 635 2.81 -10.04 1.40
C ALA A 635 3.21 -9.14 2.59
N GLY A 636 2.50 -8.03 2.79
CA GLY A 636 2.84 -6.99 3.75
C GLY A 636 2.84 -5.61 3.09
N GLU A 637 2.86 -4.54 3.88
CA GLU A 637 2.87 -3.16 3.34
C GLU A 637 4.10 -2.90 2.45
N ALA A 638 5.29 -3.36 2.86
CA ALA A 638 6.50 -3.34 2.03
C ALA A 638 6.49 -4.30 0.81
N THR A 639 5.31 -4.73 0.35
CA THR A 639 5.11 -5.46 -0.92
C THR A 639 4.03 -4.83 -1.79
N ASN A 640 3.55 -3.62 -1.48
CA ASN A 640 2.43 -2.99 -2.17
C ASN A 640 2.81 -1.57 -2.61
N ARG A 641 3.24 -1.42 -3.87
CA ARG A 641 3.72 -0.15 -4.43
C ARG A 641 2.69 0.99 -4.38
N ARG A 642 1.41 0.68 -4.60
CA ARG A 642 0.33 1.69 -4.60
C ARG A 642 -0.07 2.11 -3.19
N TYR A 643 0.23 1.28 -2.19
CA TYR A 643 -0.19 1.44 -0.80
C TYR A 643 0.89 0.94 0.18
N PRO A 644 2.12 1.49 0.14
CA PRO A 644 3.17 1.14 1.10
C PRO A 644 2.81 1.70 2.49
N ALA A 645 3.55 1.30 3.53
CA ALA A 645 3.36 1.69 4.93
C ALA A 645 1.97 1.43 5.61
N THR A 646 0.88 1.29 4.87
CA THR A 646 -0.48 1.37 5.42
C THR A 646 -1.07 0.04 5.88
N MET A 647 -2.05 0.13 6.79
CA MET A 647 -2.87 -1.02 7.20
C MET A 647 -3.68 -1.62 6.03
N HIS A 648 -4.20 -0.77 5.15
CA HIS A 648 -5.01 -1.22 4.01
C HIS A 648 -4.13 -1.86 2.91
N GLY A 649 -2.92 -1.36 2.68
CA GLY A 649 -1.98 -1.91 1.72
C GLY A 649 -1.47 -3.29 2.12
N ALA A 650 -1.20 -3.47 3.42
CA ALA A 650 -0.95 -4.80 3.99
C ALA A 650 -2.14 -5.74 3.77
N PHE A 651 -3.38 -5.31 4.07
CA PHE A 651 -4.58 -6.12 3.84
C PHE A 651 -4.76 -6.53 2.37
N LEU A 652 -4.63 -5.58 1.43
CA LEU A 652 -4.73 -5.82 -0.01
C LEU A 652 -3.66 -6.79 -0.53
N SER A 653 -2.41 -6.66 -0.07
CA SER A 653 -1.33 -7.60 -0.44
C SER A 653 -1.64 -9.05 -0.01
N GLY A 654 -2.38 -9.23 1.08
CA GLY A 654 -2.85 -10.55 1.52
C GLY A 654 -3.87 -11.18 0.56
N LEU A 655 -4.82 -10.38 0.07
CA LEU A 655 -5.79 -10.83 -0.94
C LEU A 655 -5.11 -11.14 -2.28
N ARG A 656 -4.18 -10.28 -2.71
CA ARG A 656 -3.35 -10.49 -3.90
C ARG A 656 -2.59 -11.82 -3.86
N GLU A 657 -1.85 -12.09 -2.78
CA GLU A 657 -1.12 -13.36 -2.68
C GLU A 657 -2.02 -14.58 -2.51
N ALA A 658 -3.18 -14.45 -1.86
CA ALA A 658 -4.15 -15.54 -1.83
C ALA A 658 -4.66 -15.90 -3.24
N ALA A 659 -4.88 -14.91 -4.12
CA ALA A 659 -5.21 -15.14 -5.52
C ALA A 659 -4.03 -15.76 -6.30
N ASN A 660 -2.81 -15.28 -6.10
CA ASN A 660 -1.61 -15.80 -6.76
C ASN A 660 -1.34 -17.27 -6.36
N ILE A 661 -1.44 -17.59 -5.06
CA ILE A 661 -1.33 -18.94 -4.51
C ILE A 661 -2.41 -19.86 -5.10
N ALA A 662 -3.65 -19.37 -5.22
CA ALA A 662 -4.73 -20.11 -5.87
C ALA A 662 -4.41 -20.44 -7.34
N HIS A 663 -3.95 -19.44 -8.09
CA HIS A 663 -3.55 -19.60 -9.49
C HIS A 663 -2.39 -20.60 -9.67
N HIS A 664 -1.30 -20.46 -8.91
CA HIS A 664 -0.15 -21.38 -8.99
C HIS A 664 -0.53 -22.82 -8.60
N ALA A 665 -1.40 -23.02 -7.61
CA ALA A 665 -1.90 -24.34 -7.25
C ALA A 665 -2.71 -24.98 -8.39
N GLU A 666 -3.55 -24.19 -9.06
CA GLU A 666 -4.39 -24.65 -10.17
C GLU A 666 -3.56 -24.94 -11.43
N VAL A 667 -2.60 -24.08 -11.78
CA VAL A 667 -1.62 -24.33 -12.87
C VAL A 667 -0.83 -25.62 -12.59
N ARG A 668 -0.32 -25.83 -11.37
CA ARG A 668 0.41 -27.05 -10.99
C ARG A 668 -0.49 -28.28 -11.05
N ALA A 669 -1.74 -28.18 -10.61
CA ALA A 669 -2.74 -29.25 -10.72
C ALA A 669 -3.17 -29.55 -12.16
N MET A 670 -3.12 -28.57 -13.08
CA MET A 670 -3.31 -28.79 -14.52
C MET A 670 -2.09 -29.46 -15.15
N GLY A 671 -0.87 -29.02 -14.82
CA GLY A 671 0.37 -29.66 -15.29
C GLY A 671 0.40 -31.15 -14.96
N LEU A 672 0.12 -31.52 -13.72
CA LEU A 672 0.02 -32.91 -13.25
C LEU A 672 -1.11 -33.73 -13.92
N LYS A 673 -2.11 -33.07 -14.54
CA LYS A 673 -3.15 -33.72 -15.37
C LYS A 673 -2.71 -33.88 -16.82
N VAL A 674 -1.90 -32.95 -17.35
CA VAL A 674 -1.35 -33.00 -18.72
C VAL A 674 -0.21 -34.03 -18.82
N GLU A 675 0.66 -34.14 -17.82
CA GLU A 675 1.68 -35.21 -17.79
C GLU A 675 1.05 -36.62 -17.74
N LYS A 676 -0.18 -36.72 -17.21
CA LYS A 676 -0.99 -37.95 -17.20
C LYS A 676 -1.85 -38.16 -18.46
N LYS A 677 -1.81 -37.24 -19.45
CA LYS A 677 -2.52 -37.34 -20.74
C LYS A 677 -1.71 -36.67 -21.86
N PRO A 678 -0.93 -37.43 -22.68
CA PRO A 678 -0.08 -36.85 -23.72
C PRO A 678 -0.87 -36.35 -24.95
N SER A 679 -1.53 -35.19 -24.82
CA SER A 679 -2.12 -34.45 -25.94
C SER A 679 -1.22 -33.28 -26.35
N LYS A 680 -0.65 -33.35 -27.56
CA LYS A 680 0.21 -32.30 -28.12
C LYS A 680 -0.58 -31.02 -28.39
N SER A 681 -0.27 -29.93 -27.69
CA SER A 681 -0.78 -28.58 -27.97
C SER A 681 0.26 -27.75 -28.71
N ALA A 682 -0.16 -27.07 -29.79
CA ALA A 682 0.72 -26.18 -30.55
C ALA A 682 1.28 -25.00 -29.71
N HIS A 683 0.62 -24.63 -28.61
CA HIS A 683 1.09 -23.56 -27.73
C HIS A 683 2.37 -23.97 -26.96
N TYR A 684 2.46 -25.24 -26.52
CA TYR A 684 3.67 -25.79 -25.91
C TYR A 684 4.88 -25.73 -26.86
N TYR A 685 4.66 -26.04 -28.14
CA TYR A 685 5.69 -25.97 -29.18
C TYR A 685 5.96 -24.54 -29.71
N ALA A 686 5.24 -23.52 -29.22
CA ALA A 686 5.61 -22.12 -29.39
C ALA A 686 6.62 -21.72 -28.31
N THR A 687 6.24 -21.80 -27.02
CA THR A 687 7.11 -21.48 -25.88
C THR A 687 8.43 -22.25 -25.90
N VAL A 688 8.38 -23.54 -26.26
CA VAL A 688 9.60 -24.35 -26.41
C VAL A 688 10.51 -23.85 -27.54
N LEU A 689 9.97 -23.32 -28.63
CA LEU A 689 10.80 -22.80 -29.72
C LEU A 689 11.51 -21.50 -29.29
N ASP A 690 10.78 -20.61 -28.62
CA ASP A 690 11.34 -19.35 -28.11
C ASP A 690 12.44 -19.63 -27.06
N ASP A 691 12.21 -20.58 -26.14
CA ASP A 691 13.22 -21.04 -25.18
C ASP A 691 14.45 -21.68 -25.86
N LEU A 692 14.26 -22.44 -26.94
CA LEU A 692 15.38 -23.00 -27.71
C LEU A 692 16.21 -21.91 -28.41
N PHE A 693 15.57 -20.83 -28.88
CA PHE A 693 16.22 -19.67 -29.49
C PHE A 693 16.82 -18.66 -28.50
N ARG A 694 16.76 -18.91 -27.18
CA ARG A 694 17.61 -18.23 -26.19
C ARG A 694 19.08 -18.65 -26.28
N GLU A 695 19.34 -19.86 -26.77
CA GLU A 695 20.68 -20.40 -27.02
C GLU A 695 20.72 -21.00 -28.45
N PRO A 696 20.83 -20.19 -29.52
CA PRO A 696 21.00 -20.70 -30.88
C PRO A 696 22.34 -21.43 -31.04
N ASP A 697 22.43 -22.37 -31.98
CA ASP A 697 23.69 -23.07 -32.28
C ASP A 697 24.64 -22.20 -33.13
N VAL A 698 24.09 -21.30 -33.94
CA VAL A 698 24.79 -20.30 -34.78
C VAL A 698 23.97 -19.01 -34.84
N GLU A 699 24.63 -17.85 -34.79
CA GLU A 699 23.98 -16.54 -34.93
C GLU A 699 24.86 -15.56 -35.71
N PHE A 700 24.26 -14.76 -36.59
CA PHE A 700 24.94 -13.73 -37.39
C PHE A 700 23.95 -12.68 -37.92
N GLY A 701 24.20 -11.39 -37.64
CA GLY A 701 23.27 -10.31 -38.03
C GLY A 701 21.87 -10.54 -37.47
N SER A 702 20.85 -10.37 -38.29
CA SER A 702 19.44 -10.68 -37.98
C SER A 702 19.10 -12.19 -37.93
N PHE A 703 20.05 -13.12 -38.07
CA PHE A 703 19.78 -14.55 -38.26
C PHE A 703 20.26 -15.40 -37.06
N SER A 704 19.34 -16.16 -36.44
CA SER A 704 19.64 -17.18 -35.41
C SER A 704 19.26 -18.57 -35.94
N ILE A 705 20.10 -19.60 -35.74
CA ILE A 705 19.90 -20.95 -36.28
C ILE A 705 20.03 -22.02 -35.18
N ILE A 706 19.18 -23.05 -35.25
CA ILE A 706 19.26 -24.27 -34.42
C ILE A 706 19.25 -25.50 -35.34
N PHE A 707 20.14 -26.47 -35.10
CA PHE A 707 20.21 -27.71 -35.86
C PHE A 707 19.41 -28.85 -35.19
N ALA A 708 18.72 -29.66 -35.99
CA ALA A 708 17.92 -30.78 -35.49
C ALA A 708 18.74 -31.91 -34.85
N SER A 709 20.01 -32.07 -35.28
CA SER A 709 20.94 -33.03 -34.69
C SER A 709 22.41 -32.63 -34.88
N LYS A 710 23.28 -33.27 -34.07
CA LYS A 710 24.74 -33.10 -34.09
C LYS A 710 25.46 -34.01 -35.09
N SER A 711 24.74 -34.81 -35.87
CA SER A 711 25.31 -35.57 -37.00
C SER A 711 26.07 -34.66 -37.96
N SER A 712 27.08 -35.20 -38.64
CA SER A 712 27.83 -34.52 -39.71
C SER A 712 27.04 -34.42 -41.03
N ASP A 713 25.74 -34.69 -40.98
CA ASP A 713 24.86 -34.85 -42.14
C ASP A 713 24.47 -33.47 -42.72
N PRO A 714 24.86 -33.14 -43.97
CA PRO A 714 24.52 -31.86 -44.60
C PRO A 714 23.01 -31.68 -44.80
N GLU A 715 22.26 -32.77 -44.95
CA GLU A 715 20.81 -32.75 -45.18
C GLU A 715 19.99 -32.76 -43.88
N SER A 716 20.64 -32.83 -42.72
CA SER A 716 19.93 -32.74 -41.44
C SER A 716 19.24 -31.37 -41.29
N PRO A 717 17.96 -31.31 -40.86
CA PRO A 717 17.20 -30.07 -40.89
C PRO A 717 17.69 -29.04 -39.86
N ALA A 718 17.57 -27.77 -40.21
CA ALA A 718 17.87 -26.61 -39.39
C ALA A 718 16.65 -25.68 -39.33
N ILE A 719 16.35 -25.15 -38.14
CA ILE A 719 15.35 -24.10 -37.97
C ILE A 719 16.08 -22.77 -37.98
N LEU A 720 15.77 -21.93 -38.97
CA LEU A 720 16.23 -20.55 -39.03
C LEU A 720 15.15 -19.63 -38.43
N ARG A 721 15.56 -18.69 -37.57
CA ARG A 721 14.82 -17.49 -37.18
C ARG A 721 15.49 -16.27 -37.81
N VAL A 722 14.71 -15.39 -38.42
CA VAL A 722 15.12 -14.05 -38.85
C VAL A 722 14.39 -13.02 -38.00
N ASN A 723 15.13 -12.04 -37.47
CA ASN A 723 14.61 -10.98 -36.64
C ASN A 723 14.62 -9.63 -37.37
N PHE A 724 13.44 -9.07 -37.63
CA PHE A 724 13.30 -7.77 -38.31
C PHE A 724 13.22 -6.61 -37.31
N ASN A 725 14.39 -6.09 -36.94
CA ASN A 725 14.49 -4.83 -36.20
C ASN A 725 14.18 -3.66 -37.14
N VAL A 726 13.09 -2.93 -36.88
CA VAL A 726 12.67 -1.78 -37.70
C VAL A 726 13.57 -0.56 -37.42
N PRO A 727 14.32 -0.02 -38.40
CA PRO A 727 15.17 1.15 -38.17
C PRO A 727 14.35 2.44 -38.10
N GLN A 728 14.61 3.28 -37.10
CA GLN A 728 14.01 4.62 -37.03
C GLN A 728 14.58 5.54 -38.13
N SER A 729 13.71 6.02 -39.04
CA SER A 729 14.10 7.03 -40.03
C SER A 729 14.31 8.39 -39.37
N ARG A 730 15.49 8.99 -39.59
CA ARG A 730 15.76 10.40 -39.23
C ARG A 730 15.20 11.32 -40.31
N ASN A 731 14.05 11.95 -40.07
CA ASN A 731 13.58 13.05 -40.91
C ASN A 731 14.04 14.41 -40.34
N HIS A 732 14.88 15.12 -41.11
CA HIS A 732 15.03 16.57 -41.03
C HIS A 732 14.13 17.23 -42.08
N GLY A 733 13.51 18.35 -41.72
CA GLY A 733 12.59 19.10 -42.57
C GLY A 733 11.47 19.70 -41.72
N GLY A 734 11.57 20.99 -41.42
CA GLY A 734 10.69 21.65 -40.45
C GLY A 734 9.77 22.69 -41.06
N THR A 735 8.51 22.69 -40.61
CA THR A 735 7.60 23.84 -40.67
C THR A 735 6.69 23.81 -39.44
N ARG A 736 6.21 24.98 -39.01
CA ARG A 736 5.46 25.16 -37.75
C ARG A 736 4.54 26.39 -37.90
N PRO A 737 3.39 26.43 -37.22
CA PRO A 737 2.33 25.42 -37.20
C PRO A 737 0.99 26.03 -37.68
N ASP A 738 -0.06 25.23 -37.80
CA ASP A 738 -1.42 25.77 -37.65
C ASP A 738 -2.32 24.79 -36.87
N ARG A 739 -3.34 25.32 -36.19
CA ARG A 739 -4.13 24.61 -35.17
C ARG A 739 -5.45 24.08 -35.70
N HIS A 740 -5.61 22.76 -35.77
CA HIS A 740 -6.89 22.10 -35.46
C HIS A 740 -6.64 20.68 -34.92
N LEU A 741 -7.20 20.36 -33.75
CA LEU A 741 -7.06 19.05 -33.12
C LEU A 741 -7.95 18.00 -33.81
N SER A 742 -7.41 16.78 -33.96
CA SER A 742 -8.18 15.58 -34.23
C SER A 742 -7.60 14.40 -33.48
N ASN A 743 -8.43 13.70 -32.70
CA ASN A 743 -8.03 12.53 -31.90
C ASN A 743 -7.44 11.40 -32.77
N LYS A 744 -7.65 11.43 -34.09
CA LYS A 744 -7.06 10.50 -35.05
C LYS A 744 -5.53 10.53 -35.04
N LEU A 745 -4.91 11.68 -34.79
CA LEU A 745 -3.44 11.79 -34.72
C LEU A 745 -2.92 11.19 -33.41
N LEU A 746 -3.59 11.47 -32.28
CA LEU A 746 -3.24 10.87 -30.98
C LEU A 746 -3.43 9.34 -31.01
N PHE A 747 -4.49 8.85 -31.66
CA PHE A 747 -4.70 7.42 -31.86
C PHE A 747 -3.61 6.79 -32.72
N GLN A 748 -3.15 7.46 -33.79
CA GLN A 748 -2.00 7.00 -34.58
C GLN A 748 -0.67 7.07 -33.80
N GLN A 749 -0.49 8.06 -32.91
CA GLN A 749 0.69 8.13 -32.04
C GLN A 749 0.69 6.99 -31.01
N LEU A 750 -0.43 6.73 -30.32
CA LEU A 750 -0.57 5.59 -29.41
C LEU A 750 -0.38 4.25 -30.14
N GLN A 751 -0.94 4.10 -31.33
CA GLN A 751 -0.75 2.90 -32.17
C GLN A 751 0.69 2.76 -32.70
N SER A 752 1.43 3.87 -32.84
CA SER A 752 2.87 3.83 -33.14
C SER A 752 3.74 3.51 -31.90
N GLN A 753 3.29 3.86 -30.69
CA GLN A 753 3.96 3.51 -29.45
C GLN A 753 3.74 2.04 -29.08
N PHE A 754 2.51 1.53 -29.22
CA PHE A 754 2.19 0.12 -28.94
C PHE A 754 2.92 -0.89 -29.85
N ASN A 755 3.32 -0.48 -31.07
CA ASN A 755 4.09 -1.33 -31.97
C ASN A 755 5.61 -1.39 -31.64
N ASN A 756 6.10 -0.62 -30.67
CA ASN A 756 7.54 -0.48 -30.39
C ASN A 756 8.07 -1.38 -29.25
N GLN A 757 7.58 -2.63 -29.11
CA GLN A 757 8.32 -3.64 -28.34
C GLN A 757 8.06 -5.12 -28.71
N HIS A 758 7.84 -5.41 -29.99
CA HIS A 758 7.84 -6.80 -30.50
C HIS A 758 8.79 -6.98 -31.68
N ASP A 759 9.91 -7.63 -31.41
CA ASP A 759 10.84 -8.21 -32.38
C ASP A 759 10.08 -9.12 -33.36
N LEU A 760 9.99 -8.74 -34.64
CA LEU A 760 9.26 -9.51 -35.64
C LEU A 760 10.07 -10.75 -36.06
N HIS A 761 9.87 -11.83 -35.32
CA HIS A 761 10.44 -13.14 -35.59
C HIS A 761 9.67 -13.87 -36.71
N VAL A 762 10.33 -14.07 -37.86
CA VAL A 762 9.90 -15.03 -38.88
C VAL A 762 10.85 -16.22 -38.95
N TYR A 763 10.38 -17.33 -39.50
CA TYR A 763 11.07 -18.61 -39.46
C TYR A 763 11.05 -19.29 -40.83
N THR A 764 12.01 -20.18 -41.07
CA THR A 764 11.93 -21.18 -42.14
C THR A 764 12.73 -22.43 -41.81
N LEU A 765 12.61 -23.46 -42.63
CA LEU A 765 13.41 -24.69 -42.56
C LEU A 765 14.46 -24.69 -43.67
N LEU A 766 15.69 -25.04 -43.31
CA LEU A 766 16.84 -25.22 -44.21
C LEU A 766 17.46 -26.61 -43.99
N SER A 767 18.29 -27.08 -44.91
CA SER A 767 19.29 -28.09 -44.59
C SER A 767 20.46 -27.49 -43.80
N LYS A 768 21.21 -28.32 -43.08
CA LYS A 768 22.39 -27.91 -42.33
C LYS A 768 23.48 -27.31 -43.23
N GLN A 769 23.59 -27.79 -44.47
CA GLN A 769 24.48 -27.20 -45.48
C GLN A 769 24.00 -25.81 -45.90
N GLN A 770 22.73 -25.65 -46.31
CA GLN A 770 22.15 -24.35 -46.67
C GLN A 770 22.27 -23.30 -45.55
N ALA A 771 22.09 -23.72 -44.31
CA ALA A 771 22.26 -22.88 -43.11
C ALA A 771 23.71 -22.42 -42.88
N LEU A 772 24.71 -23.19 -43.32
CA LEU A 772 26.12 -22.82 -43.29
C LEU A 772 26.49 -21.94 -44.49
N ASP A 773 25.99 -22.25 -45.69
CA ASP A 773 26.22 -21.46 -46.90
C ASP A 773 25.70 -20.03 -46.74
N LEU A 774 24.50 -19.87 -46.16
CA LEU A 774 23.88 -18.58 -45.80
C LEU A 774 24.78 -17.70 -44.91
N ARG A 775 25.59 -18.30 -44.04
CA ARG A 775 26.52 -17.56 -43.16
C ARG A 775 27.66 -16.93 -43.95
N GLU A 776 28.20 -17.67 -44.92
CA GLU A 776 29.34 -17.25 -45.75
C GLU A 776 28.96 -16.21 -46.83
N VAL A 777 27.67 -16.03 -47.10
CA VAL A 777 27.15 -14.93 -47.95
C VAL A 777 27.65 -13.57 -47.44
N ARG A 778 28.30 -12.83 -48.34
CA ARG A 778 28.85 -11.49 -48.08
C ARG A 778 27.88 -10.40 -48.56
N GLY A 779 28.05 -9.18 -48.04
CA GLY A 779 27.19 -8.04 -48.33
C GLY A 779 26.08 -7.78 -47.29
N GLY A 780 26.12 -8.51 -46.17
CA GLY A 780 25.22 -8.28 -45.03
C GLY A 780 23.82 -8.84 -45.24
N ASP A 781 22.91 -8.43 -44.35
CA ASP A 781 21.63 -9.10 -44.19
C ASP A 781 20.65 -8.94 -45.37
N PRO A 782 20.64 -7.83 -46.14
CA PRO A 782 19.89 -7.74 -47.39
C PRO A 782 20.33 -8.79 -48.43
N MET A 783 21.63 -9.04 -48.57
CA MET A 783 22.14 -10.07 -49.49
C MET A 783 21.81 -11.49 -49.01
N ARG A 784 21.74 -11.72 -47.69
CA ARG A 784 21.29 -13.00 -47.11
C ARG A 784 19.80 -13.23 -47.29
N LEU A 785 18.97 -12.19 -47.17
CA LEU A 785 17.54 -12.26 -47.51
C LEU A 785 17.33 -12.57 -48.99
N ASN A 786 18.09 -11.94 -49.89
CA ASN A 786 18.05 -12.22 -51.33
C ASN A 786 18.54 -13.65 -51.65
N PHE A 787 19.56 -14.15 -50.96
CA PHE A 787 20.03 -15.53 -51.10
C PHE A 787 18.96 -16.54 -50.64
N LEU A 788 18.21 -16.22 -49.57
CA LEU A 788 17.06 -17.04 -49.14
C LEU A 788 15.93 -17.04 -50.17
N SER A 789 15.54 -15.89 -50.72
CA SER A 789 14.38 -15.79 -51.62
C SER A 789 14.68 -16.24 -53.05
N GLU A 790 15.81 -15.83 -53.64
CA GLU A 790 16.09 -16.05 -55.07
C GLU A 790 16.94 -17.30 -55.33
N GLU A 791 17.97 -17.55 -54.53
CA GLU A 791 18.91 -18.67 -54.75
C GLU A 791 18.42 -19.97 -54.09
N LEU A 792 17.90 -19.89 -52.86
CA LEU A 792 17.34 -21.04 -52.13
C LEU A 792 15.82 -21.21 -52.33
N GLY A 793 15.11 -20.21 -52.86
CA GLY A 793 13.67 -20.28 -53.11
C GLY A 793 12.78 -20.40 -51.86
N VAL A 794 13.33 -20.18 -50.66
CA VAL A 794 12.62 -20.44 -49.39
C VAL A 794 11.78 -19.26 -48.95
N LYS A 795 10.59 -19.57 -48.43
CA LYS A 795 9.68 -18.56 -47.86
C LYS A 795 9.89 -18.44 -46.36
N LEU A 796 10.04 -17.20 -45.89
CA LEU A 796 9.99 -16.86 -44.47
C LEU A 796 8.52 -16.77 -44.03
N VAL A 797 8.18 -17.38 -42.90
CA VAL A 797 6.80 -17.47 -42.39
C VAL A 797 6.76 -17.23 -40.88
N GLY A 798 5.65 -16.70 -40.36
CA GLY A 798 5.41 -16.71 -38.91
C GLY A 798 5.27 -18.15 -38.38
N ARG A 799 5.45 -18.36 -37.07
CA ARG A 799 5.50 -19.69 -36.42
C ARG A 799 4.40 -20.69 -36.82
N LYS A 800 3.18 -20.21 -37.09
CA LYS A 800 2.03 -21.04 -37.53
C LYS A 800 2.18 -21.57 -38.98
N GLY A 801 2.97 -20.91 -39.82
CA GLY A 801 3.20 -21.28 -41.22
C GLY A 801 4.23 -22.39 -41.46
N LEU A 802 4.99 -22.78 -40.44
CA LEU A 802 5.98 -23.89 -40.52
C LEU A 802 5.34 -25.29 -40.67
N GLY A 803 4.00 -25.38 -40.61
CA GLY A 803 3.26 -26.64 -40.68
C GLY A 803 3.42 -27.53 -39.43
N PRO A 804 2.73 -28.68 -39.37
CA PRO A 804 2.73 -29.57 -38.19
C PRO A 804 4.03 -30.37 -38.03
N ASN A 805 4.80 -30.57 -39.11
CA ASN A 805 6.02 -31.39 -39.08
C ASN A 805 7.13 -30.79 -38.19
N ILE A 806 7.13 -29.45 -38.04
CA ILE A 806 8.10 -28.73 -37.20
C ILE A 806 8.02 -29.16 -35.73
N ASP A 807 6.84 -29.51 -35.21
CA ASP A 807 6.64 -29.86 -33.80
C ASP A 807 7.40 -31.15 -33.43
N SER A 808 7.61 -32.06 -34.41
CA SER A 808 8.44 -33.24 -34.25
C SER A 808 9.93 -32.90 -34.21
N ILE A 809 10.37 -31.93 -35.03
CA ILE A 809 11.76 -31.44 -35.05
C ILE A 809 12.07 -30.72 -33.73
N ILE A 810 11.16 -29.86 -33.27
CA ILE A 810 11.26 -29.14 -31.99
C ILE A 810 11.28 -30.12 -30.80
N ALA A 811 10.45 -31.17 -30.84
CA ALA A 811 10.49 -32.24 -29.83
C ALA A 811 11.86 -32.96 -29.81
N SER A 812 12.41 -33.28 -30.98
CA SER A 812 13.72 -33.93 -31.11
C SER A 812 14.85 -33.03 -30.57
N ILE A 813 14.87 -31.76 -30.94
CA ILE A 813 15.85 -30.77 -30.45
C ILE A 813 15.75 -30.63 -28.92
N LYS A 814 14.54 -30.51 -28.37
CA LYS A 814 14.34 -30.43 -26.91
C LYS A 814 14.81 -31.70 -26.20
N ALA A 815 14.57 -32.87 -26.77
CA ALA A 815 15.06 -34.13 -26.22
C ALA A 815 16.60 -34.22 -26.26
N GLU A 816 17.23 -33.93 -27.40
CA GLU A 816 18.70 -33.91 -27.53
C GLU A 816 19.35 -32.92 -26.55
N ARG A 817 18.84 -31.68 -26.46
CA ARG A 817 19.37 -30.67 -25.54
C ARG A 817 19.07 -31.00 -24.08
N GLY A 818 17.92 -31.59 -23.77
CA GLY A 818 17.51 -31.99 -22.41
C GLY A 818 18.42 -33.02 -21.74
N THR A 819 19.11 -33.88 -22.51
CA THR A 819 20.08 -34.84 -21.95
C THR A 819 21.33 -34.19 -21.35
N ARG A 820 21.63 -32.92 -21.67
CA ARG A 820 22.83 -32.21 -21.22
C ARG A 820 22.67 -31.52 -19.86
N LYS A 821 22.47 -32.27 -18.78
CA LYS A 821 22.62 -31.74 -17.39
C LYS A 821 23.49 -32.56 -16.42
N HIS A 822 24.50 -33.29 -16.94
CA HIS A 822 25.71 -33.61 -16.18
C HIS A 822 26.95 -33.52 -17.08
N GLY A 823 28.00 -32.82 -16.63
CA GLY A 823 29.31 -32.74 -17.30
C GLY A 823 29.82 -31.32 -17.60
N SER A 824 30.63 -30.78 -16.68
CA SER A 824 31.62 -29.67 -16.75
C SER A 824 31.47 -28.48 -17.72
N ARG A 825 31.83 -27.28 -17.24
CA ARG A 825 31.85 -26.01 -17.99
C ARG A 825 33.28 -25.60 -18.38
N SER A 826 33.39 -24.96 -19.56
CA SER A 826 34.56 -24.21 -20.08
C SER A 826 35.72 -25.02 -20.65
N LEU A 827 36.11 -24.68 -21.89
CA LEU A 827 37.44 -24.11 -22.17
C LEU A 827 37.44 -23.41 -23.54
N THR A 828 37.94 -22.17 -23.60
CA THR A 828 38.16 -21.41 -24.85
C THR A 828 39.61 -21.53 -25.31
N PRO A 829 39.89 -21.81 -26.59
CA PRO A 829 41.24 -21.76 -27.14
C PRO A 829 41.56 -20.37 -27.72
N LYS A 830 42.49 -19.64 -27.12
CA LYS A 830 43.20 -18.54 -27.81
C LYS A 830 44.24 -19.14 -28.77
N SER A 831 44.38 -18.59 -29.97
CA SER A 831 45.48 -18.92 -30.87
C SER A 831 46.82 -18.39 -30.34
N GLY A 832 47.91 -19.16 -30.44
CA GLY A 832 49.20 -18.78 -29.85
C GLY A 832 50.32 -19.82 -29.94
N VAL A 833 50.79 -20.10 -31.16
CA VAL A 833 52.14 -20.61 -31.57
C VAL A 833 52.86 -21.66 -30.68
N MET A 834 53.20 -22.80 -31.29
CA MET A 834 54.01 -23.87 -30.68
C MET A 834 55.42 -23.45 -30.24
N LYS A 835 55.90 -24.02 -29.12
CA LYS A 835 57.30 -24.45 -28.95
C LYS A 835 57.36 -25.71 -28.10
N SER A 836 58.33 -26.58 -28.38
CA SER A 836 58.42 -27.94 -27.83
C SER A 836 59.54 -28.11 -26.80
N LYS A 837 59.34 -29.03 -25.85
CA LYS A 837 60.39 -29.85 -25.21
C LYS A 837 59.78 -31.02 -24.44
N ALA A 838 60.56 -32.07 -24.22
CA ALA A 838 60.14 -33.32 -23.59
C ALA A 838 61.06 -33.69 -22.39
N THR A 839 60.87 -34.89 -21.84
CA THR A 839 61.73 -35.66 -20.90
C THR A 839 61.57 -35.46 -19.36
N ASN A 840 60.67 -36.29 -18.81
CA ASN A 840 60.93 -37.37 -17.83
C ASN A 840 61.56 -37.17 -16.41
N ILE A 841 60.74 -37.55 -15.41
CA ILE A 841 60.97 -38.54 -14.32
C ILE A 841 61.97 -38.23 -13.18
N LYS A 842 61.43 -38.09 -11.95
CA LYS A 842 61.74 -38.82 -10.67
C LYS A 842 60.93 -38.16 -9.52
N GLY A 843 60.33 -38.84 -8.52
CA GLY A 843 60.04 -40.27 -8.31
C GLY A 843 60.41 -40.80 -6.90
N LYS A 844 59.43 -41.01 -5.99
CA LYS A 844 59.46 -41.70 -4.65
C LYS A 844 58.15 -41.39 -3.86
N THR A 845 57.54 -42.19 -2.96
CA THR A 845 57.53 -43.66 -2.67
C THR A 845 56.27 -44.07 -1.87
N VAL A 846 55.70 -45.28 -2.13
CA VAL A 846 54.99 -46.29 -1.26
C VAL A 846 54.06 -45.84 -0.06
N ARG A 847 52.83 -46.31 0.25
CA ARG A 847 51.95 -47.55 0.13
C ARG A 847 51.94 -48.58 1.30
N LYS A 848 50.77 -48.79 1.95
CA LYS A 848 50.14 -50.04 2.55
C LYS A 848 49.37 -49.72 3.87
N ALA A 849 48.07 -50.08 4.04
CA ALA A 849 47.43 -51.37 4.47
C ALA A 849 47.45 -51.58 6.02
N LYS A 850 46.56 -52.30 6.73
CA LYS A 850 45.63 -53.45 6.49
C LYS A 850 44.57 -53.49 7.66
N VAL A 851 43.26 -53.77 7.54
CA VAL A 851 42.51 -55.09 7.47
C VAL A 851 42.80 -56.04 8.68
N VAL A 852 41.86 -56.68 9.43
CA VAL A 852 40.37 -56.89 9.32
C VAL A 852 39.74 -57.69 10.53
N SER A 853 38.39 -57.75 10.63
CA SER A 853 37.51 -58.86 11.13
C SER A 853 37.25 -59.18 12.64
N GLY A 854 36.05 -59.75 12.91
CA GLY A 854 35.66 -60.54 14.10
C GLY A 854 34.72 -59.84 15.11
N GLY A 855 33.72 -60.46 15.78
CA GLY A 855 33.20 -61.85 15.82
C GLY A 855 31.84 -61.89 16.60
N ASN A 856 31.19 -63.05 16.81
CA ASN A 856 29.73 -63.12 17.12
C ASN A 856 29.33 -63.82 18.46
N ARG A 857 28.29 -63.29 19.14
CA ARG A 857 27.29 -63.91 20.06
C ARG A 857 27.56 -64.33 21.55
N ILE A 858 26.78 -63.69 22.45
CA ILE A 858 25.86 -64.23 23.52
C ILE A 858 26.42 -64.91 24.81
N THR A 859 26.10 -64.37 26.01
CA THR A 859 25.33 -65.05 27.12
C THR A 859 25.09 -64.18 28.41
N SER A 860 23.84 -64.22 28.93
CA SER A 860 23.33 -64.11 30.35
C SER A 860 23.73 -63.04 31.40
N PHE A 861 22.76 -62.70 32.28
CA PHE A 861 22.82 -61.86 33.51
C PHE A 861 23.33 -62.62 34.78
N PRO A 862 23.62 -61.93 35.90
CA PRO A 862 22.65 -61.79 37.02
C PRO A 862 22.54 -60.35 37.63
N ALA A 863 22.01 -60.20 38.86
CA ALA A 863 21.47 -58.92 39.40
C ALA A 863 21.78 -58.66 40.91
N VAL A 864 21.12 -57.64 41.54
CA VAL A 864 20.80 -57.39 42.99
C VAL A 864 21.24 -56.01 43.58
N SER A 865 20.25 -55.15 43.87
CA SER A 865 20.00 -54.31 45.10
C SER A 865 21.08 -53.34 45.69
N SER A 866 20.78 -52.31 46.51
CA SER A 866 19.56 -52.04 47.33
C SER A 866 19.36 -50.59 47.85
N ARG A 867 18.08 -50.14 47.95
CA ARG A 867 17.48 -49.16 48.92
C ARG A 867 18.13 -47.75 49.00
N ILE A 868 17.65 -46.73 49.74
CA ILE A 868 16.40 -46.41 50.48
C ILE A 868 15.86 -45.06 49.87
N LYS A 869 14.85 -44.25 50.28
CA LYS A 869 13.81 -44.07 51.35
C LYS A 869 12.65 -43.24 50.73
N ALA A 870 11.47 -43.08 51.37
CA ALA A 870 10.32 -42.37 50.78
C ALA A 870 9.36 -41.68 51.78
N VAL A 871 8.46 -40.82 51.24
CA VAL A 871 7.22 -40.21 51.80
C VAL A 871 6.32 -39.85 50.59
N GLY A 872 4.97 -39.88 50.58
CA GLY A 872 4.03 -40.35 51.62
C GLY A 872 2.51 -40.27 51.31
N SER A 873 2.01 -39.46 50.37
CA SER A 873 0.56 -39.32 50.05
C SER A 873 0.36 -39.15 48.53
N SER A 874 -0.48 -39.89 47.79
CA SER A 874 -1.90 -40.31 47.99
C SER A 874 -2.88 -39.15 47.71
N THR A 875 -3.98 -39.30 46.95
CA THR A 875 -4.79 -40.52 46.70
C THR A 875 -5.34 -40.62 45.24
N THR A 876 -5.60 -41.85 44.77
CA THR A 876 -6.22 -42.22 43.47
C THR A 876 -7.75 -42.30 43.49
N MET A 877 -8.41 -42.16 42.33
CA MET A 877 -9.39 -43.12 41.78
C MET A 877 -9.97 -42.71 40.40
N ILE A 878 -10.55 -43.68 39.69
CA ILE A 878 -11.28 -43.65 38.39
C ILE A 878 -12.31 -44.81 38.45
N PRO A 879 -13.21 -45.07 37.46
CA PRO A 879 -13.89 -44.23 36.45
C PRO A 879 -15.44 -44.41 36.49
N LEU A 880 -16.22 -43.91 35.49
CA LEU A 880 -17.17 -44.71 34.64
C LEU A 880 -18.43 -43.96 34.07
N THR A 881 -18.57 -44.07 32.73
CA THR A 881 -19.78 -44.26 31.88
C THR A 881 -21.04 -43.37 31.87
N ASN A 882 -21.47 -43.11 30.61
CA ASN A 882 -22.76 -42.62 30.08
C ASN A 882 -24.02 -43.38 30.57
N VAL A 883 -25.21 -42.77 30.43
CA VAL A 883 -26.27 -43.15 29.44
C VAL A 883 -27.51 -42.21 29.54
N ASP A 884 -28.06 -41.88 28.36
CA ASP A 884 -29.36 -41.30 27.92
C ASP A 884 -30.48 -40.92 28.93
N LEU A 885 -31.17 -39.78 28.68
CA LEU A 885 -32.53 -39.74 28.06
C LEU A 885 -33.13 -38.31 27.93
N GLU A 886 -33.98 -38.12 26.91
CA GLU A 886 -34.91 -36.97 26.75
C GLU A 886 -36.17 -37.12 27.64
N PRO A 887 -36.94 -36.06 28.03
CA PRO A 887 -37.78 -35.33 27.06
C PRO A 887 -38.21 -33.86 27.38
N LYS A 888 -38.90 -33.24 26.41
CA LYS A 888 -39.81 -32.05 26.53
C LYS A 888 -41.22 -32.51 27.04
N PRO A 889 -42.24 -31.66 27.40
CA PRO A 889 -42.48 -30.26 26.96
C PRO A 889 -43.16 -29.28 27.98
N VAL A 890 -43.52 -28.06 27.52
CA VAL A 890 -44.41 -27.02 28.15
C VAL A 890 -43.87 -26.31 29.41
N GLY A 891 -44.09 -25.00 29.66
CA GLY A 891 -44.55 -23.90 28.80
C GLY A 891 -45.16 -22.66 29.51
N ALA A 892 -44.75 -21.45 29.06
CA ALA A 892 -45.43 -20.13 29.16
C ALA A 892 -45.24 -19.17 30.37
N ILE A 893 -45.35 -17.86 30.04
CA ILE A 893 -45.48 -16.62 30.86
C ILE A 893 -44.22 -16.19 31.65
N GLY A 894 -43.76 -14.92 31.61
CA GLY A 894 -44.25 -13.71 30.92
C GLY A 894 -43.21 -12.56 30.91
N SER A 895 -43.55 -11.38 30.36
CA SER A 895 -42.58 -10.29 30.07
C SER A 895 -42.88 -8.92 30.70
N VAL A 896 -41.82 -8.16 31.01
CA VAL A 896 -41.80 -6.70 31.29
C VAL A 896 -40.51 -6.16 30.66
N ALA A 897 -40.52 -5.51 29.49
CA ALA A 897 -40.93 -4.13 29.17
C ALA A 897 -39.84 -3.06 29.47
N SER A 898 -39.41 -2.34 28.43
CA SER A 898 -38.36 -1.32 28.46
C SER A 898 -38.95 0.10 28.43
N PRO A 899 -38.31 1.10 29.07
CA PRO A 899 -38.67 2.51 28.87
C PRO A 899 -37.96 3.11 27.65
N SER A 900 -38.68 3.91 26.87
CA SER A 900 -38.15 4.77 25.81
C SER A 900 -38.44 6.24 26.13
N LEU A 901 -37.51 7.14 25.82
CA LEU A 901 -37.67 8.59 26.03
C LEU A 901 -37.31 9.36 24.76
N ASN A 902 -38.31 10.02 24.16
CA ASN A 902 -38.14 11.02 23.13
C ASN A 902 -38.19 12.42 23.76
N ILE A 903 -37.33 13.34 23.29
CA ILE A 903 -37.48 14.79 23.50
C ILE A 903 -37.39 15.46 22.13
N GLY A 904 -38.20 16.50 21.92
CA GLY A 904 -38.50 17.06 20.60
C GLY A 904 -37.45 18.00 20.02
N VAL A 905 -37.58 18.24 18.71
CA VAL A 905 -36.83 19.24 17.92
C VAL A 905 -37.43 20.64 18.13
N SER A 906 -36.59 21.68 18.09
CA SER A 906 -37.03 23.07 18.01
C SER A 906 -36.09 23.89 17.12
N ASP A 907 -36.57 24.30 15.93
CA ASP A 907 -35.85 25.20 15.03
C ASP A 907 -36.07 26.68 15.40
N ASN A 908 -35.01 27.49 15.40
CA ASN A 908 -34.99 28.79 14.70
C ASN A 908 -33.62 29.50 14.72
N VAL A 909 -33.14 29.82 13.50
CA VAL A 909 -32.39 31.02 13.06
C VAL A 909 -31.20 31.55 13.91
N GLY A 910 -30.01 31.61 13.29
CA GLY A 910 -28.83 32.31 13.85
C GLY A 910 -27.65 32.50 12.88
N SER A 911 -27.88 32.65 11.57
CA SER A 911 -26.80 32.60 10.57
C SER A 911 -26.00 33.90 10.44
N ASN A 912 -24.85 34.00 11.11
CA ASN A 912 -23.80 34.98 10.80
C ASN A 912 -22.62 34.31 10.08
N SER A 913 -22.21 34.84 8.94
CA SER A 913 -21.14 34.29 8.11
C SER A 913 -19.80 35.01 8.33
N VAL A 914 -18.81 34.28 8.84
CA VAL A 914 -17.39 34.66 8.81
C VAL A 914 -16.64 33.60 7.98
N GLY A 915 -15.52 33.99 7.34
CA GLY A 915 -14.83 33.15 6.36
C GLY A 915 -14.18 31.90 6.97
N SER A 916 -14.32 30.76 6.31
CA SER A 916 -13.59 29.54 6.64
C SER A 916 -12.30 29.47 5.82
N GLY A 917 -11.16 29.69 6.47
CA GLY A 917 -9.87 29.20 6.00
C GLY A 917 -9.77 27.70 6.33
N SER A 918 -9.39 26.87 5.35
CA SER A 918 -9.23 25.42 5.56
C SER A 918 -7.78 25.12 5.92
N VAL A 919 -7.51 24.84 7.20
CA VAL A 919 -6.25 24.24 7.64
C VAL A 919 -6.25 22.78 7.20
N HIS A 920 -5.25 22.36 6.41
CA HIS A 920 -5.15 20.98 5.93
C HIS A 920 -4.05 20.24 6.71
N LEU A 921 -4.47 19.47 7.71
CA LEU A 921 -3.58 18.50 8.35
C LEU A 921 -3.02 17.52 7.32
N LEU A 922 -1.76 17.70 6.96
CA LEU A 922 -0.99 16.84 6.04
C LEU A 922 -0.74 15.47 6.69
N LEU A 923 -1.77 14.63 6.73
CA LEU A 923 -1.68 13.22 7.11
C LEU A 923 -1.08 12.35 5.98
N ASN A 924 -1.17 12.85 4.74
CA ASN A 924 -0.26 12.61 3.61
C ASN A 924 0.05 14.00 2.98
N ALA A 925 1.22 14.16 2.36
CA ALA A 925 1.72 15.48 1.91
C ALA A 925 1.46 15.77 0.42
N SER A 926 0.19 15.71 0.02
CA SER A 926 -0.20 15.65 -1.39
C SER A 926 -0.08 16.97 -2.17
N ILE A 927 0.72 16.96 -3.24
CA ILE A 927 0.75 18.03 -4.26
C ILE A 927 -0.26 17.68 -5.38
N GLY A 928 -1.49 18.17 -5.22
CA GLY A 928 -2.56 17.99 -6.21
C GLY A 928 -2.59 19.08 -7.28
N ASP A 929 -2.02 18.79 -8.45
CA ASP A 929 -1.94 19.69 -9.61
C ASP A 929 -3.32 20.25 -10.04
N LYS A 930 -3.41 21.59 -10.23
CA LYS A 930 -4.63 22.29 -10.70
C LYS A 930 -4.31 23.32 -11.77
N PHE A 931 -3.97 22.85 -12.96
CA PHE A 931 -3.94 23.67 -14.16
C PHE A 931 -5.34 23.83 -14.79
N ASP A 932 -5.99 24.96 -14.48
CA ASP A 932 -6.98 25.59 -15.37
C ASP A 932 -6.29 26.82 -15.96
N GLY A 933 -5.70 26.67 -17.16
CA GLY A 933 -4.85 27.70 -17.75
C GLY A 933 -5.66 28.82 -18.40
N ASN A 934 -5.35 30.08 -18.07
CA ASN A 934 -5.72 31.21 -18.92
C ASN A 934 -4.57 32.23 -18.98
N ILE A 935 -4.06 32.48 -20.18
CA ILE A 935 -2.95 33.42 -20.44
C ILE A 935 -3.54 34.71 -20.98
N ASP A 936 -3.35 35.81 -20.25
CA ASP A 936 -3.44 37.18 -20.77
C ASP A 936 -2.51 38.06 -19.90
N SER A 937 -1.32 38.45 -20.38
CA SER A 937 -1.04 39.45 -21.42
C SER A 937 -0.83 40.87 -20.84
N TYR A 938 0.37 41.10 -20.29
CA TYR A 938 0.89 42.45 -20.02
C TYR A 938 2.16 42.71 -20.82
N THR A 939 2.11 43.72 -21.68
CA THR A 939 3.16 44.06 -22.65
C THR A 939 4.10 45.13 -22.08
N VAL A 940 5.41 44.86 -22.14
CA VAL A 940 6.50 45.84 -21.92
C VAL A 940 7.44 45.73 -23.13
N PRO A 941 7.93 46.84 -23.72
CA PRO A 941 8.18 46.88 -25.17
C PRO A 941 9.55 46.33 -25.61
N ILE A 942 9.58 45.91 -26.89
CA ILE A 942 10.80 45.59 -27.63
C ILE A 942 11.08 46.69 -28.65
N LEU A 943 12.25 47.30 -28.56
CA LEU A 943 12.96 47.98 -29.66
C LEU A 943 14.42 47.51 -29.54
N ASP A 944 14.84 46.52 -30.31
CA ASP A 944 15.27 46.62 -31.72
C ASP A 944 16.71 47.15 -31.86
N VAL A 945 17.57 46.37 -32.52
CA VAL A 945 19.02 46.59 -32.62
C VAL A 945 19.50 46.18 -34.01
N GLY A 946 19.64 47.17 -34.89
CA GLY A 946 19.99 46.96 -36.30
C GLY A 946 20.72 48.13 -36.95
N GLY A 947 21.84 48.59 -36.38
CA GLY A 947 22.59 49.72 -36.93
C GLY A 947 24.10 49.70 -36.62
N LYS A 948 24.94 49.57 -37.65
CA LYS A 948 26.39 49.81 -37.57
C LYS A 948 26.67 51.29 -37.90
N THR A 949 27.61 51.95 -37.20
CA THR A 949 28.72 52.75 -37.76
C THR A 949 29.51 53.52 -36.69
N GLY A 950 30.81 53.24 -36.55
CA GLY A 950 31.86 54.14 -36.04
C GLY A 950 31.78 54.66 -34.59
N SER A 951 32.82 55.30 -34.05
CA SER A 951 34.26 55.26 -34.40
C SER A 951 35.08 56.08 -33.38
N ASN A 952 36.17 55.49 -32.86
CA ASN A 952 37.29 56.15 -32.14
C ASN A 952 36.94 56.83 -30.79
N SER A 953 37.77 56.79 -29.74
CA SER A 953 38.97 55.98 -29.44
C SER A 953 39.05 55.80 -27.89
N ASP A 954 40.08 55.28 -27.20
CA ASP A 954 41.47 54.98 -27.56
C ASP A 954 42.06 53.83 -26.71
N GLY A 955 43.38 53.60 -26.80
CA GLY A 955 44.14 52.63 -25.98
C GLY A 955 44.74 53.23 -24.69
N PRO A 956 45.69 52.53 -24.01
CA PRO A 956 46.38 51.31 -24.48
C PRO A 956 46.59 50.14 -23.46
N VAL A 957 46.80 48.94 -24.02
CA VAL A 957 47.75 47.86 -23.57
C VAL A 957 47.56 47.13 -22.21
N TYR A 958 46.94 45.92 -22.26
CA TYR A 958 47.56 44.56 -22.27
C TYR A 958 48.83 44.25 -21.41
N PRO A 959 49.17 42.96 -21.06
CA PRO A 959 48.31 41.79 -20.73
C PRO A 959 48.87 40.66 -19.80
N ARG A 960 47.99 39.70 -19.43
CA ARG A 960 48.14 38.20 -19.40
C ARG A 960 49.12 37.43 -18.46
N SER A 961 48.76 36.14 -18.32
CA SER A 961 49.54 34.92 -17.99
C SER A 961 49.75 34.59 -16.50
N THR A 962 49.94 33.33 -16.04
CA THR A 962 49.26 31.99 -16.18
C THR A 962 50.21 30.92 -15.60
N TYR A 963 49.70 29.77 -15.11
CA TYR A 963 50.48 28.57 -14.70
C TYR A 963 51.37 28.73 -13.43
N ASP A 964 51.72 27.70 -12.64
CA ASP A 964 51.09 26.39 -12.35
C ASP A 964 51.57 25.81 -10.98
N ASP A 965 50.98 24.69 -10.57
CA ASP A 965 51.50 23.56 -9.76
C ASP A 965 52.44 23.73 -8.53
N SER A 966 51.89 23.41 -7.34
CA SER A 966 52.40 22.40 -6.38
C SER A 966 53.58 22.61 -5.38
N THR A 967 53.43 21.93 -4.23
CA THR A 967 54.43 21.41 -3.25
C THR A 967 55.07 22.27 -2.13
N ASP A 968 55.26 21.56 -1.01
CA ASP A 968 56.31 21.62 0.03
C ASP A 968 56.35 22.65 1.21
N THR A 969 55.87 22.13 2.35
CA THR A 969 56.58 22.03 3.65
C THR A 969 56.57 23.15 4.72
N CYS A 970 56.23 22.70 5.94
CA CYS A 970 56.87 22.97 7.24
C CYS A 970 56.93 24.39 7.87
N ALA A 971 56.15 24.49 8.96
CA ALA A 971 56.57 24.92 10.31
C ALA A 971 56.30 26.37 10.79
N PRO A 972 56.09 26.57 12.12
CA PRO A 972 55.77 27.86 12.79
C PRO A 972 57.07 28.47 13.44
N PRO A 973 57.08 29.38 14.46
CA PRO A 973 55.98 30.01 15.22
C PRO A 973 56.14 31.51 15.63
N SER A 974 55.11 32.05 16.29
CA SER A 974 55.20 32.91 17.49
C SER A 974 53.82 32.96 18.17
N SER A 975 53.59 32.84 19.49
CA SER A 975 54.30 33.17 20.75
C SER A 975 54.06 34.60 21.26
N GLY A 976 53.23 34.77 22.31
CA GLY A 976 52.78 36.09 22.77
C GLY A 976 51.91 36.11 24.03
N ASN A 977 52.33 35.37 25.06
CA ASN A 977 52.16 35.63 26.50
C ASN A 977 51.11 36.64 27.03
N SER A 978 50.25 36.15 27.93
CA SER A 978 50.04 36.81 29.23
C SER A 978 49.86 35.77 30.33
N ALA A 979 50.28 36.11 31.54
CA ALA A 979 50.10 35.37 32.81
C ALA A 979 49.54 36.38 33.85
N ILE A 980 49.26 36.11 35.12
CA ILE A 980 49.71 35.07 36.06
C ILE A 980 48.60 34.92 37.14
N GLN A 981 48.31 33.71 37.65
CA GLN A 981 48.34 33.35 39.09
C GLN A 981 47.67 32.00 39.40
N HIS A 982 48.26 31.28 40.36
CA HIS A 982 47.82 29.97 40.86
C HIS A 982 46.93 30.10 42.11
N THR A 983 46.08 29.10 42.33
CA THR A 983 46.08 28.38 43.62
C THR A 983 46.06 26.88 43.34
N SER A 984 46.67 26.11 44.24
CA SER A 984 46.76 24.64 44.22
C SER A 984 46.39 24.11 45.61
N GLY A 985 45.99 22.85 45.79
CA GLY A 985 45.81 21.76 44.83
C GLY A 985 45.45 20.45 45.54
N ASP A 986 45.29 19.36 44.79
CA ASP A 986 45.08 18.00 45.33
C ASP A 986 46.40 17.26 45.62
N GLY A 987 46.31 16.16 46.37
CA GLY A 987 47.45 15.44 46.95
C GLY A 987 48.06 14.29 46.14
N GLU A 988 49.08 13.67 46.73
CA GLU A 988 49.81 12.50 46.21
C GLU A 988 48.94 11.22 46.29
N LEU A 989 48.86 10.34 45.28
CA LEU A 989 49.90 9.50 44.63
C LEU A 989 50.47 8.36 45.50
N GLU A 990 49.88 7.17 45.36
CA GLU A 990 50.55 5.93 44.90
C GLU A 990 49.47 4.85 44.59
N THR A 991 49.63 3.81 43.76
CA THR A 991 50.27 3.53 42.46
C THR A 991 50.38 1.99 42.36
N MET A 992 49.57 1.35 41.50
CA MET A 992 49.80 0.03 40.84
C MET A 992 48.58 -0.22 39.93
N MET A 993 48.64 -0.42 38.60
CA MET A 993 49.43 -1.35 37.76
C MET A 993 49.14 -2.83 38.07
N LEU A 994 48.88 -3.76 37.12
CA LEU A 994 48.75 -3.81 35.64
C LEU A 994 48.05 -5.18 35.31
N ASP A 995 47.42 -5.52 34.18
CA ASP A 995 47.13 -4.94 32.84
C ASP A 995 45.96 -5.73 32.17
N GLY A 996 45.50 -5.37 30.96
CA GLY A 996 45.05 -6.38 29.96
C GLY A 996 43.69 -6.19 29.26
N GLU A 997 43.68 -5.59 28.06
CA GLU A 997 42.53 -5.56 27.14
C GLU A 997 42.31 -6.88 26.34
N SER A 998 41.12 -7.07 25.74
CA SER A 998 40.87 -6.74 24.31
C SER A 998 39.91 -7.69 23.54
N ARG A 999 38.90 -7.06 22.89
CA ARG A 999 38.29 -7.36 21.58
C ARG A 999 38.03 -8.82 21.11
N MET A 1000 36.76 -9.10 20.82
CA MET A 1000 36.27 -9.12 19.43
C MET A 1000 34.81 -8.64 19.35
#